data_AF-B4SNG4-F1
#
_entry.id   AF-B4SNG4-F1
#
_cell.length_a   1.000
_cell.length_b   1.000
_cell.length_c   1.000
_cell.angle_alpha   90.00
_cell.angle_beta   90.00
_cell.angle_gamma   90.00
#
_symmetry.space_group_name_H-M   'P 1'
#
loop_
_entity.id
_entity.type
_entity.pdbx_description
1 polymer ?
#
loop_
_entity_poly.entity_id
_entity_poly.type
_entity_poly.pdbx_seq_one_letter_code
_entity_poly.pdbx_strand_id
1 'polypeptide(L)'
;MQARKLTLVEIGVGALPSASPVAPRFSTWFPVPYKAPDVPPANGVSPTPVADGVVLEWDAVDLEGVIYVISRSESQDGPWTEIHRTTDTRYVYSDGSGKTWWFQITPTVRGKTGTGTVVGVVPPTTSKDLAEQQARLAEEIRARIQAIADEAAARAAGLAQAAQDLVAEALLRQQGVTEAMQAISAEAQARIDALLNEKMEREAAISREEQLRQSADESLARAVSEVAAGSGTQFDSIKLWPFNQTTEGWTGNGAPTLVDGWLRPANHATAPWVQSPVALAVDGSAYRFVKLRVKRVGSPTWSGFLQWITATDQAWNTQKRAAIPEPAWDANGVATVDVQDIAWWPATVDAIRLQLGAAQTVANYYLIDYIAVGRPQPGASVALVQEETQARITADAAEATQRTALAVQMRGSYTGTDPLQLTAGLAYEELKARVAADSAQVQRISTMEARMPVGTGSLATAASVTALQEATATTTSALAQSITTINATLPAMISQGASMVLNGSWQSGKDVGWTYDPGATGTSWPATEGRAGGMCVRFDPGTIRQKAAYANSKMVMPTSPGKKYRYSCWYRSSADFNGTPGNSKMRLSNQNEELIGGATFFVADKSAWTYLSAVYSIPESTSITGLKLSILADNTAGTLWVDDVAMEEVTELLANTQAISDLSTKVTQLDGTVTSQAAQLTVLRSDLTGVSGSTEANTTALQQLTTRVTTAEDKIETTSQQIIQLQTGVDGVNAKADSNSIAIQGLTATVTQQGQKLDATAQDLTSLKAQIGDVNATAFSQLKTTANQQGSKLDATAQDLVSLKTQVGDVSASGFNQLKTEVTQQGQTQAAQGQQISGIQTSLGGKADASVVQTMEARVKTLGGGGNLLRTATMTGSLNPAWFTRSASGSWERSNLILQDGRVPRGMRAMVHYANGGQPTNSQILTAQQIPAEPGKSYMGSVYCNSYLGRSNISVFFVDANGNLIGSEFASPAGRRYGASGSLGDYERLFVRTNPAPANASTVWFQIATTKESPGGQDCAGWYVQPMLEQCPSDGSLPSLWSAGGSEALAQWGVDVRADKKVGGVTLSATGEVSAFDVLADMFRVSSPTGTGARTEYSDGTWRVYDAKNVLRFRWGVVP
;
A
#
# COMPACT_ATOMS: atom_id res chain seq x y z
N MET A 1 -30.05 28.81 -51.57
CA MET A 1 -29.48 29.38 -52.82
C MET A 1 -30.66 29.71 -53.73
N GLN A 2 -30.74 30.92 -54.31
CA GLN A 2 -31.85 31.40 -55.18
C GLN A 2 -33.25 31.46 -54.51
N ALA A 3 -34.25 32.24 -54.96
CA ALA A 3 -34.27 33.58 -55.59
C ALA A 3 -35.71 34.17 -55.50
N ARG A 4 -35.88 35.50 -55.57
CA ARG A 4 -37.18 36.17 -55.86
C ARG A 4 -36.96 37.38 -56.80
N LYS A 5 -37.98 37.72 -57.61
CA LYS A 5 -37.99 38.78 -58.64
C LYS A 5 -39.25 39.68 -58.53
N LEU A 6 -39.26 40.78 -59.29
CA LEU A 6 -40.24 41.88 -59.32
C LEU A 6 -40.70 42.14 -60.80
N THR A 7 -41.64 43.01 -61.22
CA THR A 7 -42.46 44.09 -60.59
C THR A 7 -43.66 44.49 -61.51
N LEU A 8 -44.57 45.35 -61.00
CA LEU A 8 -45.23 46.51 -61.69
C LEU A 8 -46.51 46.40 -62.56
N VAL A 9 -47.20 47.57 -62.61
CA VAL A 9 -48.12 48.20 -63.62
C VAL A 9 -49.60 48.45 -63.17
N GLU A 10 -50.20 49.54 -63.70
CA GLU A 10 -51.35 50.36 -63.18
C GLU A 10 -52.62 50.35 -64.07
N ILE A 11 -53.68 51.12 -63.69
CA ILE A 11 -54.50 52.11 -64.50
C ILE A 11 -55.91 52.40 -63.87
N GLY A 12 -56.53 53.59 -64.07
CA GLY A 12 -57.91 53.96 -63.58
C GLY A 12 -58.55 55.28 -64.14
N VAL A 13 -59.81 55.59 -63.74
CA VAL A 13 -60.70 56.79 -64.05
C VAL A 13 -61.86 56.90 -63.00
N GLY A 14 -62.79 57.88 -62.87
CA GLY A 14 -63.30 59.01 -63.70
C GLY A 14 -64.10 60.11 -62.90
N ALA A 15 -65.17 60.77 -63.42
CA ALA A 15 -65.75 62.03 -62.83
C ALA A 15 -67.30 62.32 -62.95
N LEU A 16 -67.75 63.51 -62.46
CA LEU A 16 -69.14 64.02 -62.13
C LEU A 16 -69.57 65.26 -63.02
N PRO A 17 -70.57 66.19 -62.78
CA PRO A 17 -71.56 66.49 -61.67
C PRO A 17 -72.99 67.01 -62.16
N SER A 18 -73.62 68.02 -61.48
CA SER A 18 -74.82 68.89 -61.88
C SER A 18 -76.22 68.51 -61.30
N ALA A 19 -77.26 69.35 -61.00
CA ALA A 19 -77.47 70.80 -60.64
C ALA A 19 -78.94 71.09 -60.11
N SER A 20 -79.43 72.36 -60.00
CA SER A 20 -80.79 72.78 -59.50
C SER A 20 -81.27 74.17 -60.03
N PRO A 21 -82.54 74.64 -59.80
CA PRO A 21 -82.92 76.08 -59.89
C PRO A 21 -83.93 76.63 -58.81
N VAL A 22 -84.14 77.97 -58.74
CA VAL A 22 -84.92 78.74 -57.70
C VAL A 22 -85.59 80.03 -58.28
N ALA A 23 -86.74 80.49 -57.73
CA ALA A 23 -87.39 81.83 -57.97
C ALA A 23 -88.43 82.23 -56.84
N PRO A 24 -89.20 83.35 -56.88
CA PRO A 24 -88.82 84.71 -56.41
C PRO A 24 -89.81 85.38 -55.38
N ARG A 25 -89.70 86.72 -55.14
CA ARG A 25 -90.36 87.52 -54.06
C ARG A 25 -91.36 88.59 -54.56
N PHE A 26 -92.23 89.15 -53.69
CA PHE A 26 -92.73 90.56 -53.72
C PHE A 26 -93.23 91.08 -52.34
N SER A 27 -93.66 92.34 -52.23
CA SER A 27 -93.88 93.11 -50.96
C SER A 27 -95.04 94.12 -51.04
N THR A 28 -95.61 94.57 -49.91
CA THR A 28 -96.27 95.89 -49.74
C THR A 28 -96.40 96.30 -48.25
N TRP A 29 -96.80 97.55 -47.95
CA TRP A 29 -96.38 98.28 -46.75
C TRP A 29 -97.50 99.14 -46.12
N PHE A 30 -97.79 98.95 -44.81
CA PHE A 30 -98.61 99.84 -43.97
C PHE A 30 -98.31 99.60 -42.47
N PRO A 31 -97.86 100.59 -41.68
CA PRO A 31 -97.52 100.38 -40.27
C PRO A 31 -98.68 100.73 -39.30
N VAL A 32 -99.31 99.69 -38.75
CA VAL A 32 -100.07 99.76 -37.48
C VAL A 32 -99.07 99.92 -36.32
N PRO A 33 -99.43 100.52 -35.16
CA PRO A 33 -98.54 100.55 -33.98
C PRO A 33 -98.14 99.13 -33.53
N TYR A 34 -96.94 98.70 -33.95
CA TYR A 34 -96.50 97.32 -33.81
C TYR A 34 -96.05 97.02 -32.39
N LYS A 35 -96.95 96.44 -31.59
CA LYS A 35 -96.61 95.81 -30.31
C LYS A 35 -95.69 94.63 -30.61
N ALA A 36 -94.38 94.82 -30.42
CA ALA A 36 -93.36 93.84 -30.79
C ALA A 36 -93.67 92.47 -30.15
N PRO A 37 -93.87 91.40 -30.96
CA PRO A 37 -94.27 90.09 -30.46
C PRO A 37 -93.20 89.51 -29.54
N ASP A 38 -93.59 88.52 -28.76
CA ASP A 38 -92.63 87.72 -28.00
C ASP A 38 -91.87 86.82 -28.97
N VAL A 39 -90.54 86.91 -28.93
CA VAL A 39 -89.66 86.21 -29.87
C VAL A 39 -89.53 84.77 -29.37
N PRO A 40 -90.08 83.76 -30.08
CA PRO A 40 -89.99 82.38 -29.64
C PRO A 40 -88.54 81.89 -29.71
N PRO A 41 -88.17 80.86 -28.95
CA PRO A 41 -86.86 80.21 -29.08
C PRO A 41 -86.66 79.64 -30.49
N ALA A 42 -85.39 79.53 -30.91
CA ALA A 42 -85.03 78.85 -32.15
C ALA A 42 -85.16 77.33 -31.90
N ASN A 43 -86.25 76.73 -32.38
CA ASN A 43 -86.52 75.31 -32.18
C ASN A 43 -85.67 74.43 -33.13
N GLY A 44 -85.71 73.12 -32.90
CA GLY A 44 -85.12 72.14 -33.83
C GLY A 44 -83.59 72.12 -33.94
N VAL A 45 -82.85 72.76 -33.02
CA VAL A 45 -81.38 72.86 -33.09
C VAL A 45 -80.72 71.48 -33.11
N SER A 46 -80.24 71.07 -34.28
CA SER A 46 -79.70 69.75 -34.58
C SER A 46 -78.22 69.83 -34.96
N PRO A 47 -77.31 69.15 -34.22
CA PRO A 47 -75.88 69.12 -34.54
C PRO A 47 -75.51 67.87 -35.38
N THR A 48 -75.03 68.10 -36.59
CA THR A 48 -74.60 67.05 -37.54
C THR A 48 -73.08 67.01 -37.67
N PRO A 49 -72.39 65.96 -37.20
CA PRO A 49 -70.93 65.81 -37.36
C PRO A 49 -70.49 65.72 -38.82
N VAL A 50 -69.37 66.35 -39.16
CA VAL A 50 -68.70 66.29 -40.47
C VAL A 50 -67.20 66.08 -40.29
N ALA A 51 -66.47 65.67 -41.33
CA ALA A 51 -65.12 65.10 -41.24
C ALA A 51 -64.11 65.91 -40.39
N ASP A 52 -64.16 67.24 -40.47
CA ASP A 52 -63.34 68.17 -39.68
C ASP A 52 -64.20 69.23 -38.96
N GLY A 53 -65.38 68.88 -38.43
CA GLY A 53 -66.23 69.84 -37.71
C GLY A 53 -67.65 69.36 -37.35
N VAL A 54 -68.52 70.31 -37.03
CA VAL A 54 -69.96 70.08 -36.82
C VAL A 54 -70.80 71.17 -37.48
N VAL A 55 -71.90 70.77 -38.12
CA VAL A 55 -72.92 71.68 -38.64
C VAL A 55 -74.05 71.78 -37.62
N LEU A 56 -74.38 72.99 -37.19
CA LEU A 56 -75.55 73.29 -36.37
C LEU A 56 -76.63 73.85 -37.29
N GLU A 57 -77.81 73.23 -37.34
CA GLU A 57 -78.97 73.72 -38.11
C GLU A 57 -80.19 73.83 -37.20
N TRP A 58 -81.10 74.79 -37.45
CA TRP A 58 -82.29 75.04 -36.61
C TRP A 58 -83.50 75.51 -37.42
N ASP A 59 -84.67 75.56 -36.79
CA ASP A 59 -85.91 76.02 -37.43
C ASP A 59 -85.92 77.55 -37.60
N ALA A 60 -86.51 78.03 -38.70
CA ALA A 60 -86.70 79.45 -38.94
C ALA A 60 -87.76 80.04 -38.00
N VAL A 61 -87.36 81.03 -37.19
CA VAL A 61 -88.30 81.89 -36.45
C VAL A 61 -88.91 82.89 -37.44
N ASP A 62 -90.20 82.72 -37.74
CA ASP A 62 -90.95 83.53 -38.71
C ASP A 62 -91.29 84.93 -38.17
N LEU A 63 -90.28 85.79 -38.05
CA LEU A 63 -90.39 87.19 -37.64
C LEU A 63 -89.48 88.10 -38.48
N GLU A 64 -90.06 89.14 -39.09
CA GLU A 64 -89.35 90.02 -40.02
C GLU A 64 -88.23 90.84 -39.34
N GLY A 65 -86.98 90.49 -39.66
CA GLY A 65 -85.77 91.09 -39.10
C GLY A 65 -85.23 90.35 -37.87
N VAL A 66 -85.43 89.03 -37.80
CA VAL A 66 -84.70 88.16 -36.85
C VAL A 66 -83.23 88.01 -37.22
N ILE A 67 -82.36 88.04 -36.21
CA ILE A 67 -80.94 87.70 -36.27
C ILE A 67 -80.67 86.67 -35.18
N TYR A 68 -80.10 85.53 -35.55
CA TYR A 68 -79.69 84.49 -34.62
C TYR A 68 -78.29 84.82 -34.09
N VAL A 69 -78.16 84.83 -32.77
CA VAL A 69 -76.90 84.94 -32.05
C VAL A 69 -76.46 83.53 -31.67
N ILE A 70 -75.35 83.08 -32.23
CA ILE A 70 -74.72 81.81 -31.89
C ILE A 70 -73.65 82.10 -30.83
N SER A 71 -73.87 81.57 -29.64
CA SER A 71 -72.89 81.58 -28.55
C SER A 71 -72.41 80.17 -28.26
N ARG A 72 -71.16 79.99 -27.81
CA ARG A 72 -70.66 78.71 -27.29
C ARG A 72 -70.28 78.80 -25.81
N SER A 73 -70.22 77.65 -25.15
CA SER A 73 -69.64 77.47 -23.82
C SER A 73 -69.10 76.05 -23.64
N GLU A 74 -68.19 75.85 -22.69
CA GLU A 74 -67.77 74.51 -22.26
C GLU A 74 -68.81 73.85 -21.31
N SER A 75 -69.86 74.59 -20.90
CA SER A 75 -70.92 74.13 -20.00
C SER A 75 -72.32 74.40 -20.57
N GLN A 76 -73.30 73.55 -20.22
CA GLN A 76 -74.68 73.64 -20.70
C GLN A 76 -75.41 74.91 -20.23
N ASP A 77 -75.00 75.52 -19.11
CA ASP A 77 -75.64 76.71 -18.54
C ASP A 77 -74.87 78.02 -18.83
N GLY A 78 -73.72 77.94 -19.52
CA GLY A 78 -72.80 79.05 -19.72
C GLY A 78 -71.62 79.09 -18.72
N PRO A 79 -70.83 80.18 -18.68
CA PRO A 79 -71.05 81.47 -19.35
C PRO A 79 -70.97 81.38 -20.87
N TRP A 80 -71.78 82.19 -21.55
CA TRP A 80 -71.95 82.17 -23.00
C TRP A 80 -71.05 83.20 -23.68
N THR A 81 -70.15 82.71 -24.54
CA THR A 81 -69.33 83.55 -25.42
C THR A 81 -69.97 83.58 -26.80
N GLU A 82 -70.46 84.74 -27.23
CA GLU A 82 -70.92 84.96 -28.61
C GLU A 82 -69.77 84.68 -29.60
N ILE A 83 -70.02 83.80 -30.58
CA ILE A 83 -69.04 83.46 -31.63
C ILE A 83 -69.48 83.91 -33.02
N HIS A 84 -70.79 84.06 -33.27
CA HIS A 84 -71.29 84.50 -34.56
C HIS A 84 -72.70 85.09 -34.48
N ARG A 85 -73.05 85.96 -35.45
CA ARG A 85 -74.43 86.40 -35.70
C ARG A 85 -74.76 86.21 -37.17
N THR A 86 -75.93 85.64 -37.46
CA THR A 86 -76.38 85.39 -38.83
C THR A 86 -77.90 85.52 -38.94
N THR A 87 -78.40 85.74 -40.16
CA THR A 87 -79.82 85.60 -40.52
C THR A 87 -80.16 84.21 -41.03
N ASP A 88 -79.15 83.41 -41.38
CA ASP A 88 -79.32 82.03 -41.85
C ASP A 88 -79.67 81.09 -40.69
N THR A 89 -80.32 79.98 -40.98
CA THR A 89 -80.73 78.98 -39.96
C THR A 89 -79.72 77.85 -39.76
N ARG A 90 -78.45 78.12 -40.08
CA ARG A 90 -77.35 77.15 -39.91
C ARG A 90 -75.99 77.82 -39.71
N TYR A 91 -75.08 77.11 -39.06
CA TYR A 91 -73.70 77.54 -38.83
C TYR A 91 -72.76 76.32 -38.73
N VAL A 92 -71.58 76.39 -39.34
CA VAL A 92 -70.56 75.33 -39.25
C VAL A 92 -69.48 75.75 -38.25
N TYR A 93 -69.20 74.88 -37.28
CA TYR A 93 -68.17 75.08 -36.28
C TYR A 93 -67.05 74.04 -36.42
N SER A 94 -65.81 74.50 -36.34
CA SER A 94 -64.62 73.63 -36.24
C SER A 94 -63.53 74.32 -35.42
N ASP A 95 -62.85 73.54 -34.59
CA ASP A 95 -61.67 73.96 -33.83
C ASP A 95 -60.60 72.87 -33.68
N GLY A 96 -60.82 71.67 -34.26
CA GLY A 96 -59.93 70.51 -34.13
C GLY A 96 -59.73 69.97 -32.71
N SER A 97 -60.49 70.45 -31.71
CA SER A 97 -60.18 70.22 -30.29
C SER A 97 -60.63 68.86 -29.73
N GLY A 98 -61.62 68.22 -30.37
CA GLY A 98 -62.26 67.01 -29.86
C GLY A 98 -63.01 67.18 -28.53
N LYS A 99 -63.24 68.42 -28.07
CA LYS A 99 -64.03 68.73 -26.86
C LYS A 99 -65.53 68.75 -27.14
N THR A 100 -66.33 68.46 -26.12
CA THR A 100 -67.76 68.80 -26.12
C THR A 100 -67.91 70.31 -25.99
N TRP A 101 -68.59 70.94 -26.95
CA TRP A 101 -69.02 72.32 -26.88
C TRP A 101 -70.54 72.38 -26.80
N TRP A 102 -71.04 73.23 -25.90
CA TRP A 102 -72.43 73.62 -25.87
C TRP A 102 -72.62 74.89 -26.68
N PHE A 103 -73.69 74.95 -27.46
CA PHE A 103 -74.03 76.08 -28.32
C PHE A 103 -75.43 76.56 -27.99
N GLN A 104 -75.58 77.87 -27.76
CA GLN A 104 -76.86 78.53 -27.58
C GLN A 104 -77.20 79.33 -28.83
N ILE A 105 -78.36 79.04 -29.42
CA ILE A 105 -78.93 79.80 -30.54
C ILE A 105 -80.02 80.72 -29.99
N THR A 106 -79.73 82.01 -29.92
CA THR A 106 -80.68 83.02 -29.42
C THR A 106 -81.22 83.87 -30.56
N PRO A 107 -82.50 83.72 -30.97
CA PRO A 107 -83.13 84.62 -31.92
C PRO A 107 -83.34 86.00 -31.30
N THR A 108 -83.03 87.05 -32.05
CA THR A 108 -83.19 88.45 -31.63
C THR A 108 -83.90 89.24 -32.72
N VAL A 109 -84.95 89.99 -32.37
CA VAL A 109 -85.74 90.78 -33.34
C VAL A 109 -85.72 92.24 -32.90
N ARG A 110 -85.11 93.11 -33.71
CA ARG A 110 -85.05 94.57 -33.51
C ARG A 110 -84.62 94.98 -32.09
N GLY A 111 -83.71 94.23 -31.47
CA GLY A 111 -83.17 94.47 -30.13
C GLY A 111 -83.85 93.71 -28.97
N LYS A 112 -85.01 93.07 -29.18
CA LYS A 112 -85.64 92.17 -28.19
C LYS A 112 -85.09 90.76 -28.36
N THR A 113 -84.52 90.19 -27.30
CA THR A 113 -84.00 88.81 -27.25
C THR A 113 -85.12 87.82 -26.94
N GLY A 114 -85.21 86.72 -27.70
CA GLY A 114 -85.95 85.53 -27.30
C GLY A 114 -85.16 84.69 -26.29
N THR A 115 -85.72 83.55 -25.88
CA THR A 115 -85.00 82.54 -25.09
C THR A 115 -84.04 81.76 -26.01
N GLY A 116 -82.80 81.55 -25.58
CA GLY A 116 -81.80 80.85 -26.38
C GLY A 116 -81.82 79.32 -26.18
N THR A 117 -82.00 78.58 -27.27
CA THR A 117 -82.02 77.10 -27.27
C THR A 117 -80.59 76.55 -27.23
N VAL A 118 -80.34 75.56 -26.37
CA VAL A 118 -79.00 75.02 -26.10
C VAL A 118 -78.86 73.58 -26.59
N VAL A 119 -77.77 73.26 -27.30
CA VAL A 119 -77.40 71.88 -27.67
C VAL A 119 -75.90 71.63 -27.49
N GLY A 120 -75.52 70.40 -27.11
CA GLY A 120 -74.12 70.00 -26.86
C GLY A 120 -73.63 68.97 -27.87
N VAL A 121 -72.41 69.13 -28.38
CA VAL A 121 -71.81 68.21 -29.36
C VAL A 121 -70.28 68.22 -29.33
N VAL A 122 -69.68 67.08 -29.69
CA VAL A 122 -68.24 66.93 -29.93
C VAL A 122 -67.97 66.94 -31.44
N PRO A 123 -67.20 67.90 -31.99
CA PRO A 123 -66.69 67.81 -33.35
C PRO A 123 -65.68 66.63 -33.45
N PRO A 124 -65.83 65.70 -34.41
CA PRO A 124 -64.87 64.62 -34.62
C PRO A 124 -63.55 65.15 -35.19
N THR A 125 -62.50 64.34 -35.15
CA THR A 125 -61.19 64.67 -35.73
C THR A 125 -60.72 63.55 -36.66
N THR A 126 -60.05 63.94 -37.74
CA THR A 126 -59.41 63.08 -38.76
C THR A 126 -58.28 62.17 -38.22
N SER A 127 -57.98 62.24 -36.92
CA SER A 127 -56.98 61.42 -36.24
C SER A 127 -57.37 59.94 -36.07
N LYS A 128 -58.67 59.62 -35.95
CA LYS A 128 -59.12 58.28 -35.54
C LYS A 128 -58.81 57.20 -36.58
N ASP A 129 -59.21 57.39 -37.83
CA ASP A 129 -59.08 56.37 -38.87
C ASP A 129 -57.60 56.14 -39.25
N LEU A 130 -56.78 57.21 -39.21
CA LEU A 130 -55.34 57.12 -39.39
C LEU A 130 -54.67 56.37 -38.22
N ALA A 131 -55.12 56.61 -36.98
CA ALA A 131 -54.65 55.86 -35.82
C ALA A 131 -55.07 54.38 -35.87
N GLU A 132 -56.26 54.05 -36.38
CA GLU A 132 -56.68 52.66 -36.58
C GLU A 132 -55.86 51.93 -37.66
N GLN A 133 -55.49 52.60 -38.76
CA GLN A 133 -54.56 52.03 -39.74
C GLN A 133 -53.14 51.87 -39.19
N GLN A 134 -52.62 52.88 -38.49
CA GLN A 134 -51.30 52.80 -37.84
C GLN A 134 -51.26 51.71 -36.76
N ALA A 135 -52.34 51.53 -35.99
CA ALA A 135 -52.46 50.45 -35.01
C ALA A 135 -52.40 49.07 -35.68
N ARG A 136 -53.15 48.84 -36.78
CA ARG A 136 -53.11 47.57 -37.52
C ARG A 136 -51.73 47.27 -38.09
N LEU A 137 -51.05 48.26 -38.68
CA LEU A 137 -49.70 48.08 -39.22
C LEU A 137 -48.67 47.85 -38.11
N ALA A 138 -48.76 48.56 -36.98
CA ALA A 138 -47.91 48.35 -35.82
C ALA A 138 -48.14 46.98 -35.17
N GLU A 139 -49.36 46.45 -35.22
CA GLU A 139 -49.68 45.09 -34.74
C GLU A 139 -49.13 44.01 -35.67
N GLU A 140 -49.25 44.16 -37.00
CA GLU A 140 -48.64 43.21 -37.94
C GLU A 140 -47.11 43.21 -37.84
N ILE A 141 -46.49 44.39 -37.68
CA ILE A 141 -45.05 44.52 -37.44
C ILE A 141 -44.66 43.86 -36.11
N ARG A 142 -45.42 44.06 -35.03
CA ARG A 142 -45.21 43.35 -33.75
C ARG A 142 -45.34 41.84 -33.90
N ALA A 143 -46.39 41.35 -34.55
CA ALA A 143 -46.59 39.91 -34.77
C ALA A 143 -45.45 39.27 -35.59
N ARG A 144 -44.94 39.96 -36.62
CA ARG A 144 -43.78 39.50 -37.40
C ARG A 144 -42.48 39.53 -36.59
N ILE A 145 -42.25 40.58 -35.79
CA ILE A 145 -41.08 40.66 -34.90
C ILE A 145 -41.14 39.57 -33.84
N GLN A 146 -42.31 39.33 -33.24
CA GLN A 146 -42.51 38.27 -32.25
C GLN A 146 -42.29 36.89 -32.87
N ALA A 147 -42.88 36.58 -34.03
CA ALA A 147 -42.65 35.30 -34.71
C ALA A 147 -41.17 35.06 -35.07
N ILE A 148 -40.42 36.11 -35.45
CA ILE A 148 -38.97 36.02 -35.70
C ILE A 148 -38.19 35.85 -34.38
N ALA A 149 -38.61 36.51 -33.30
CA ALA A 149 -38.01 36.33 -31.98
C ALA A 149 -38.27 34.93 -31.40
N ASP A 150 -39.49 34.39 -31.59
CA ASP A 150 -39.89 33.04 -31.20
C ASP A 150 -39.13 31.98 -32.02
N GLU A 151 -38.97 32.17 -33.33
CA GLU A 151 -38.14 31.29 -34.17
C GLU A 151 -36.66 31.37 -33.77
N ALA A 152 -36.13 32.57 -33.50
CA ALA A 152 -34.77 32.75 -33.02
C ALA A 152 -34.56 32.10 -31.64
N ALA A 153 -35.53 32.23 -30.73
CA ALA A 153 -35.51 31.59 -29.42
C ALA A 153 -35.61 30.05 -29.53
N ALA A 154 -36.46 29.53 -30.41
CA ALA A 154 -36.57 28.09 -30.67
C ALA A 154 -35.28 27.51 -31.29
N ARG A 155 -34.65 28.24 -32.23
CA ARG A 155 -33.33 27.87 -32.80
C ARG A 155 -32.23 27.95 -31.75
N ALA A 156 -32.23 28.97 -30.89
CA ALA A 156 -31.29 29.10 -29.78
C ALA A 156 -31.47 27.99 -28.73
N ALA A 157 -32.71 27.63 -28.40
CA ALA A 157 -33.03 26.50 -27.52
C ALA A 157 -32.60 25.16 -28.13
N GLY A 158 -32.83 24.94 -29.43
CA GLY A 158 -32.35 23.75 -30.13
C GLY A 158 -30.82 23.65 -30.19
N LEU A 159 -30.13 24.77 -30.38
CA LEU A 159 -28.65 24.84 -30.31
C LEU A 159 -28.14 24.63 -28.88
N ALA A 160 -28.82 25.18 -27.86
CA ALA A 160 -28.48 24.97 -26.46
C ALA A 160 -28.70 23.50 -26.03
N GLN A 161 -29.79 22.88 -26.49
CA GLN A 161 -30.06 21.46 -26.26
C GLN A 161 -29.00 20.59 -26.94
N ALA A 162 -28.71 20.82 -28.24
CA ALA A 162 -27.66 20.07 -28.94
C ALA A 162 -26.27 20.25 -28.31
N ALA A 163 -25.97 21.42 -27.74
CA ALA A 163 -24.75 21.64 -26.97
C ALA A 163 -24.76 20.90 -25.62
N GLN A 164 -25.89 20.86 -24.90
CA GLN A 164 -26.04 20.08 -23.67
C GLN A 164 -25.96 18.57 -23.94
N ASP A 165 -26.59 18.07 -25.01
CA ASP A 165 -26.55 16.68 -25.44
C ASP A 165 -25.12 16.25 -25.80
N LEU A 166 -24.40 17.08 -26.57
CA LEU A 166 -23.00 16.83 -26.93
C LEU A 166 -22.07 16.88 -25.71
N VAL A 167 -22.32 17.79 -24.76
CA VAL A 167 -21.59 17.84 -23.48
C VAL A 167 -21.91 16.62 -22.61
N ALA A 168 -23.16 16.16 -22.56
CA ALA A 168 -23.56 14.97 -21.83
C ALA A 168 -22.99 13.69 -22.44
N GLU A 169 -22.95 13.58 -23.77
CA GLU A 169 -22.33 12.45 -24.48
C GLU A 169 -20.80 12.48 -24.31
N ALA A 170 -20.18 13.67 -24.30
CA ALA A 170 -18.76 13.82 -23.96
C ALA A 170 -18.48 13.45 -22.49
N LEU A 171 -19.35 13.81 -21.55
CA LEU A 171 -19.26 13.41 -20.15
C LEU A 171 -19.40 11.88 -20.01
N LEU A 172 -20.36 11.25 -20.67
CA LEU A 172 -20.55 9.80 -20.69
C LEU A 172 -19.35 9.06 -21.28
N ARG A 173 -18.74 9.59 -22.35
CA ARG A 173 -17.49 9.02 -22.91
C ARG A 173 -16.31 9.21 -21.96
N GLN A 174 -16.15 10.40 -21.37
CA GLN A 174 -15.09 10.67 -20.38
C GLN A 174 -15.25 9.79 -19.14
N GLN A 175 -16.49 9.62 -18.66
CA GLN A 175 -16.84 8.77 -17.54
C GLN A 175 -16.55 7.30 -17.85
N GLY A 176 -17.03 6.77 -18.98
CA GLY A 176 -16.75 5.39 -19.40
C GLY A 176 -15.25 5.11 -19.61
N VAL A 177 -14.47 6.08 -20.11
CA VAL A 177 -13.00 5.98 -20.16
C VAL A 177 -12.37 6.02 -18.77
N THR A 178 -12.89 6.85 -17.86
CA THR A 178 -12.42 6.92 -16.47
C THR A 178 -12.73 5.63 -15.71
N GLU A 179 -13.93 5.10 -15.85
CA GLU A 179 -14.38 3.83 -15.27
C GLU A 179 -13.58 2.65 -15.85
N ALA A 180 -13.28 2.65 -17.15
CA ALA A 180 -12.40 1.64 -17.75
C ALA A 180 -10.95 1.74 -17.23
N MET A 181 -10.39 2.94 -17.10
CA MET A 181 -9.05 3.14 -16.50
C MET A 181 -9.01 2.76 -15.02
N GLN A 182 -10.08 3.05 -14.26
CA GLN A 182 -10.23 2.64 -12.87
C GLN A 182 -10.32 1.12 -12.75
N ALA A 183 -11.16 0.46 -13.56
CA ALA A 183 -11.27 -1.00 -13.59
C ALA A 183 -9.94 -1.69 -13.94
N ILE A 184 -9.21 -1.18 -14.94
CA ILE A 184 -7.87 -1.68 -15.30
C ILE A 184 -6.88 -1.48 -14.15
N SER A 185 -6.93 -0.34 -13.45
CA SER A 185 -6.05 -0.09 -12.29
C SER A 185 -6.40 -0.96 -11.08
N ALA A 186 -7.69 -1.24 -10.85
CA ALA A 186 -8.16 -2.11 -9.77
C ALA A 186 -7.80 -3.58 -10.04
N GLU A 187 -7.96 -4.06 -11.27
CA GLU A 187 -7.51 -5.39 -11.70
C GLU A 187 -5.99 -5.55 -11.59
N ALA A 188 -5.22 -4.53 -11.97
CA ALA A 188 -3.77 -4.54 -11.80
C ALA A 188 -3.36 -4.59 -10.32
N GLN A 189 -4.02 -3.81 -9.46
CA GLN A 189 -3.78 -3.80 -8.02
C GLN A 189 -4.19 -5.13 -7.37
N ALA A 190 -5.36 -5.68 -7.71
CA ALA A 190 -5.83 -6.97 -7.21
C ALA A 190 -4.88 -8.13 -7.57
N ARG A 191 -4.27 -8.12 -8.76
CA ARG A 191 -3.23 -9.10 -9.13
C ARG A 191 -1.94 -8.92 -8.35
N ILE A 192 -1.53 -7.69 -8.07
CA ILE A 192 -0.36 -7.39 -7.21
C ILE A 192 -0.61 -7.89 -5.79
N ASP A 193 -1.79 -7.61 -5.23
CA ASP A 193 -2.16 -7.99 -3.86
C ASP A 193 -2.38 -9.50 -3.72
N ALA A 194 -2.93 -10.17 -4.75
CA ALA A 194 -3.03 -11.63 -4.80
C ALA A 194 -1.64 -12.31 -4.82
N LEU A 195 -0.70 -11.81 -5.63
CA LEU A 195 0.68 -12.31 -5.65
C LEU A 195 1.43 -12.02 -4.35
N LEU A 196 1.15 -10.87 -3.70
CA LEU A 196 1.71 -10.53 -2.40
C LEU A 196 1.15 -11.45 -1.29
N ASN A 197 -0.15 -11.75 -1.31
CA ASN A 197 -0.78 -12.70 -0.39
C ASN A 197 -0.25 -14.12 -0.60
N GLU A 198 -0.17 -14.61 -1.84
CA GLU A 198 0.42 -15.93 -2.14
C GLU A 198 1.89 -16.00 -1.66
N LYS A 199 2.67 -14.92 -1.83
CA LYS A 199 4.03 -14.82 -1.30
C LYS A 199 4.04 -14.88 0.23
N MET A 200 3.19 -14.13 0.92
CA MET A 200 3.13 -14.13 2.39
C MET A 200 2.66 -15.48 2.95
N GLU A 201 1.71 -16.15 2.29
CA GLU A 201 1.29 -17.51 2.66
C GLU A 201 2.41 -18.52 2.46
N ARG A 202 3.18 -18.42 1.36
CA ARG A 202 4.38 -19.25 1.14
C ARG A 202 5.48 -18.97 2.17
N GLU A 203 5.75 -17.71 2.51
CA GLU A 203 6.72 -17.33 3.55
C GLU A 203 6.28 -17.84 4.94
N ALA A 204 4.99 -17.76 5.27
CA ALA A 204 4.42 -18.32 6.50
C ALA A 204 4.47 -19.85 6.52
N ALA A 205 4.21 -20.52 5.39
CA ALA A 205 4.31 -21.99 5.27
C ALA A 205 5.76 -22.47 5.42
N ILE A 206 6.73 -21.77 4.83
CA ILE A 206 8.16 -22.05 5.00
C ILE A 206 8.56 -21.87 6.46
N SER A 207 8.22 -20.74 7.10
CA SER A 207 8.58 -20.51 8.51
C SER A 207 7.92 -21.53 9.45
N ARG A 208 6.72 -22.02 9.12
CA ARG A 208 6.04 -23.10 9.85
C ARG A 208 6.75 -24.45 9.70
N GLU A 209 7.22 -24.78 8.49
CA GLU A 209 8.03 -25.99 8.24
C GLU A 209 9.40 -25.92 8.95
N GLU A 210 10.04 -24.75 8.96
CA GLU A 210 11.28 -24.49 9.72
C GLU A 210 11.05 -24.66 11.24
N GLN A 211 9.97 -24.11 11.79
CA GLN A 211 9.61 -24.28 13.20
C GLN A 211 9.25 -25.75 13.53
N LEU A 212 8.56 -26.45 12.63
CA LEU A 212 8.26 -27.88 12.82
C LEU A 212 9.54 -28.72 12.84
N ARG A 213 10.48 -28.49 11.90
CA ARG A 213 11.80 -29.13 11.88
C ARG A 213 12.59 -28.84 13.15
N GLN A 214 12.72 -27.56 13.53
CA GLN A 214 13.39 -27.19 14.77
C GLN A 214 12.75 -27.87 15.99
N SER A 215 11.42 -27.94 16.07
CA SER A 215 10.74 -28.62 17.19
C SER A 215 10.98 -30.12 17.20
N ALA A 216 11.08 -30.76 16.02
CA ALA A 216 11.41 -32.18 15.90
C ALA A 216 12.88 -32.46 16.24
N ASP A 217 13.80 -31.61 15.80
CA ASP A 217 15.22 -31.69 16.12
C ASP A 217 15.48 -31.42 17.62
N GLU A 218 14.77 -30.47 18.24
CA GLU A 218 14.80 -30.24 19.69
C GLU A 218 14.20 -31.42 20.48
N SER A 219 13.12 -32.04 19.99
CA SER A 219 12.54 -33.25 20.59
C SER A 219 13.48 -34.46 20.46
N LEU A 220 14.14 -34.63 19.30
CA LEU A 220 15.13 -35.67 19.08
C LEU A 220 16.37 -35.43 19.94
N ALA A 221 16.85 -34.19 20.05
CA ALA A 221 17.96 -33.82 20.92
C ALA A 221 17.64 -34.06 22.41
N ARG A 222 16.40 -33.81 22.86
CA ARG A 222 15.96 -34.20 24.21
C ARG A 222 15.95 -35.72 24.39
N ALA A 223 15.36 -36.48 23.46
CA ALA A 223 15.34 -37.94 23.54
C ALA A 223 16.75 -38.54 23.56
N VAL A 224 17.67 -38.05 22.72
CA VAL A 224 19.09 -38.43 22.71
C VAL A 224 19.78 -38.04 24.02
N SER A 225 19.49 -36.87 24.58
CA SER A 225 20.04 -36.41 25.86
C SER A 225 19.54 -37.23 27.05
N GLU A 226 18.26 -37.59 27.08
CA GLU A 226 17.64 -38.46 28.09
C GLU A 226 18.18 -39.90 28.02
N VAL A 227 18.38 -40.44 26.80
CA VAL A 227 19.04 -41.73 26.59
C VAL A 227 20.52 -41.68 27.00
N ALA A 228 21.24 -40.60 26.70
CA ALA A 228 22.64 -40.42 27.11
C ALA A 228 22.81 -40.24 28.63
N ALA A 229 21.84 -39.60 29.30
CA ALA A 229 21.81 -39.48 30.77
C ALA A 229 21.66 -40.85 31.47
N GLY A 230 21.14 -41.86 30.78
CA GLY A 230 21.05 -43.26 31.27
C GLY A 230 22.37 -44.04 31.29
N SER A 231 23.53 -43.40 31.12
CA SER A 231 24.84 -44.07 30.97
C SER A 231 25.58 -44.41 32.28
N GLY A 232 24.90 -44.40 33.42
CA GLY A 232 25.45 -44.94 34.67
C GLY A 232 25.58 -46.47 34.63
N THR A 233 26.67 -47.02 35.18
CA THR A 233 26.86 -48.48 35.23
C THR A 233 25.76 -49.16 36.03
N GLN A 234 25.04 -50.10 35.40
CA GLN A 234 23.92 -50.78 36.03
C GLN A 234 24.44 -51.71 37.13
N PHE A 235 24.15 -51.35 38.39
CA PHE A 235 24.66 -52.03 39.57
C PHE A 235 23.59 -52.92 40.18
N ASP A 236 23.77 -54.24 40.08
CA ASP A 236 22.89 -55.25 40.65
C ASP A 236 23.25 -55.44 42.14
N SER A 237 22.51 -54.74 43.02
CA SER A 237 22.76 -54.71 44.46
C SER A 237 21.99 -55.81 45.21
N ILE A 238 22.72 -56.79 45.78
CA ILE A 238 22.16 -57.84 46.63
C ILE A 238 21.85 -57.36 48.07
N LYS A 239 22.49 -56.26 48.51
CA LYS A 239 22.16 -55.52 49.73
C LYS A 239 22.29 -54.02 49.47
N LEU A 240 21.38 -53.23 50.03
CA LEU A 240 21.40 -51.76 49.97
C LEU A 240 20.93 -51.21 51.32
N TRP A 241 21.66 -50.24 51.86
CA TRP A 241 21.31 -49.46 53.05
C TRP A 241 21.34 -47.97 52.68
N PRO A 242 20.18 -47.28 52.59
CA PRO A 242 20.10 -45.92 52.10
C PRO A 242 19.88 -44.86 53.21
N PHE A 243 19.88 -45.26 54.49
CA PHE A 243 19.90 -44.44 55.73
C PHE A 243 18.86 -43.30 55.91
N ASN A 244 17.97 -43.07 54.94
CA ASN A 244 17.02 -41.96 54.88
C ASN A 244 16.18 -41.71 56.15
N GLN A 245 15.93 -42.74 56.97
CA GLN A 245 15.03 -42.67 58.14
C GLN A 245 15.59 -43.32 59.40
N THR A 246 16.39 -44.38 59.29
CA THR A 246 17.02 -45.06 60.45
C THR A 246 18.49 -45.36 60.19
N THR A 247 19.23 -45.78 61.22
CA THR A 247 20.58 -46.31 61.04
C THR A 247 20.60 -47.72 60.40
N GLU A 248 19.46 -48.25 59.97
CA GLU A 248 19.28 -49.56 59.33
C GLU A 248 19.91 -50.73 60.10
N GLY A 249 19.89 -50.64 61.44
CA GLY A 249 20.50 -51.61 62.35
C GLY A 249 22.03 -51.56 62.42
N TRP A 250 22.68 -50.57 61.80
CA TRP A 250 24.14 -50.41 61.88
C TRP A 250 24.57 -49.96 63.29
N THR A 251 25.66 -50.58 63.74
CA THR A 251 26.33 -50.33 65.03
C THR A 251 27.69 -49.64 64.78
N GLY A 252 28.48 -49.37 65.81
CA GLY A 252 29.78 -48.70 65.64
C GLY A 252 30.66 -48.66 66.89
N ASN A 253 31.82 -48.02 66.76
CA ASN A 253 32.72 -47.73 67.88
C ASN A 253 32.17 -46.56 68.71
N GLY A 254 31.12 -46.84 69.47
CA GLY A 254 30.13 -45.86 69.90
C GLY A 254 28.93 -45.85 68.95
N ALA A 255 27.74 -45.50 69.47
CA ALA A 255 26.50 -45.56 68.70
C ALA A 255 26.50 -44.53 67.54
N PRO A 256 26.33 -44.96 66.27
CA PRO A 256 26.19 -44.04 65.16
C PRO A 256 24.84 -43.30 65.22
N THR A 257 24.76 -42.15 64.56
CA THR A 257 23.56 -41.33 64.48
C THR A 257 23.18 -41.04 63.02
N LEU A 258 22.03 -40.43 62.80
CA LEU A 258 21.70 -39.82 61.51
C LEU A 258 21.94 -38.30 61.56
N VAL A 259 22.39 -37.74 60.44
CA VAL A 259 22.41 -36.31 60.16
C VAL A 259 21.86 -36.13 58.74
N ASP A 260 20.75 -35.42 58.60
CA ASP A 260 20.10 -35.08 57.32
C ASP A 260 19.85 -36.28 56.37
N GLY A 261 19.55 -37.46 56.95
CA GLY A 261 19.32 -38.73 56.24
C GLY A 261 20.57 -39.57 55.99
N TRP A 262 21.75 -39.10 56.41
CA TRP A 262 23.04 -39.79 56.21
C TRP A 262 23.51 -40.42 57.53
N LEU A 263 24.06 -41.64 57.47
CA LEU A 263 24.69 -42.31 58.61
C LEU A 263 25.97 -41.59 59.02
N ARG A 264 26.05 -41.20 60.28
CA ARG A 264 27.22 -40.59 60.93
C ARG A 264 27.85 -41.59 61.92
N PRO A 265 29.11 -42.03 61.73
CA PRO A 265 29.87 -42.74 62.75
C PRO A 265 29.96 -41.93 64.05
N ALA A 266 30.09 -42.60 65.19
CA ALA A 266 30.32 -41.91 66.46
C ALA A 266 31.68 -41.16 66.46
N ASN A 267 31.77 -40.06 67.20
CA ASN A 267 33.04 -39.38 67.42
C ASN A 267 33.90 -40.22 68.37
N HIS A 268 35.02 -40.73 67.88
CA HIS A 268 35.94 -41.55 68.67
C HIS A 268 37.40 -41.19 68.37
N ALA A 269 38.25 -41.23 69.40
CA ALA A 269 39.67 -40.83 69.31
C ALA A 269 40.53 -41.81 68.49
N THR A 270 40.06 -43.05 68.33
CA THR A 270 40.73 -44.11 67.56
C THR A 270 39.70 -44.97 66.84
N ALA A 271 39.89 -45.25 65.56
CA ALA A 271 39.08 -46.19 64.78
C ALA A 271 37.54 -45.96 64.88
N PRO A 272 37.00 -44.81 64.42
CA PRO A 272 35.57 -44.51 64.38
C PRO A 272 34.85 -45.32 63.27
N TRP A 273 34.73 -46.63 63.46
CA TRP A 273 34.08 -47.53 62.51
C TRP A 273 32.58 -47.66 62.76
N VAL A 274 31.85 -48.00 61.69
CA VAL A 274 30.46 -48.50 61.73
C VAL A 274 30.40 -49.91 61.17
N GLN A 275 29.48 -50.73 61.67
CA GLN A 275 29.34 -52.14 61.32
C GLN A 275 27.89 -52.47 61.00
N SER A 276 27.67 -53.28 59.97
CA SER A 276 26.35 -53.76 59.57
C SER A 276 25.69 -54.60 60.67
N PRO A 277 24.38 -54.87 60.55
CA PRO A 277 23.78 -56.07 61.12
C PRO A 277 24.62 -57.33 60.80
N VAL A 278 24.59 -58.31 61.72
CA VAL A 278 25.13 -59.67 61.50
C VAL A 278 24.16 -60.52 60.67
N ALA A 279 24.57 -61.73 60.26
CA ALA A 279 23.79 -62.61 59.38
C ALA A 279 23.45 -62.00 58.01
N LEU A 280 24.37 -61.24 57.42
CA LEU A 280 24.21 -60.67 56.07
C LEU A 280 23.95 -61.71 54.98
N ALA A 281 24.57 -62.89 55.11
CA ALA A 281 24.47 -64.01 54.17
C ALA A 281 24.81 -63.67 52.71
N VAL A 282 25.81 -62.81 52.48
CA VAL A 282 26.27 -62.45 51.12
C VAL A 282 27.32 -63.45 50.66
N ASP A 283 27.12 -64.08 49.49
CA ASP A 283 28.14 -64.90 48.85
C ASP A 283 29.29 -64.02 48.32
N GLY A 284 30.45 -64.11 48.99
CA GLY A 284 31.66 -63.40 48.62
C GLY A 284 32.31 -63.88 47.31
N SER A 285 31.79 -64.94 46.68
CA SER A 285 32.21 -65.42 45.36
C SER A 285 31.47 -64.69 44.24
N ALA A 286 30.14 -64.54 44.37
CA ALA A 286 29.29 -63.89 43.37
C ALA A 286 29.26 -62.35 43.47
N TYR A 287 29.42 -61.80 44.68
CA TYR A 287 29.32 -60.36 44.93
C TYR A 287 30.60 -59.84 45.58
N ARG A 288 31.46 -59.18 44.78
CA ARG A 288 32.80 -58.68 45.19
C ARG A 288 32.98 -57.17 45.01
N PHE A 289 31.87 -56.45 44.85
CA PHE A 289 31.84 -55.00 44.66
C PHE A 289 31.00 -54.34 45.75
N VAL A 290 31.51 -53.28 46.37
CA VAL A 290 30.76 -52.41 47.29
C VAL A 290 30.78 -50.98 46.76
N LYS A 291 29.60 -50.39 46.59
CA LYS A 291 29.38 -49.01 46.16
C LYS A 291 28.94 -48.18 47.37
N LEU A 292 29.60 -47.04 47.57
CA LEU A 292 29.39 -46.13 48.69
C LEU A 292 29.08 -44.74 48.16
N ARG A 293 28.23 -43.97 48.84
CA ARG A 293 28.19 -42.51 48.67
C ARG A 293 28.45 -41.84 50.01
N VAL A 294 29.43 -40.95 50.05
CA VAL A 294 30.02 -40.41 51.27
C VAL A 294 30.23 -38.90 51.16
N LYS A 295 30.27 -38.20 52.30
CA LYS A 295 30.49 -36.77 52.38
C LYS A 295 31.48 -36.45 53.50
N ARG A 296 32.43 -35.56 53.24
CA ARG A 296 33.34 -35.01 54.25
C ARG A 296 32.76 -33.71 54.82
N VAL A 297 32.91 -33.52 56.13
CA VAL A 297 32.55 -32.27 56.83
C VAL A 297 33.73 -31.82 57.67
N GLY A 298 34.14 -30.57 57.48
CA GLY A 298 35.44 -30.07 57.94
C GLY A 298 36.58 -30.62 57.08
N SER A 299 37.75 -30.84 57.70
CA SER A 299 38.95 -31.40 57.07
C SER A 299 39.44 -32.68 57.78
N PRO A 300 38.62 -33.75 57.84
CA PRO A 300 39.06 -35.05 58.34
C PRO A 300 40.11 -35.70 57.41
N THR A 301 41.04 -36.44 58.01
CA THR A 301 42.06 -37.20 57.26
C THR A 301 41.51 -38.58 56.86
N TRP A 302 41.61 -38.90 55.56
CA TRP A 302 41.14 -40.18 55.05
C TRP A 302 41.96 -41.35 55.60
N SER A 303 41.27 -42.40 56.01
CA SER A 303 41.86 -43.68 56.43
C SER A 303 40.86 -44.80 56.13
N GLY A 304 40.43 -44.86 54.87
CA GLY A 304 39.37 -45.71 54.38
C GLY A 304 39.73 -47.20 54.35
N PHE A 305 39.01 -48.03 55.10
CA PHE A 305 39.01 -49.48 54.89
C PHE A 305 37.66 -50.15 55.18
N LEU A 306 37.37 -51.18 54.38
CA LEU A 306 36.26 -52.11 54.53
C LEU A 306 36.81 -53.39 55.15
N GLN A 307 36.32 -53.78 56.32
CA GLN A 307 36.58 -55.06 56.97
C GLN A 307 35.37 -55.99 56.86
N TRP A 308 35.58 -57.30 57.00
CA TRP A 308 34.51 -58.29 57.06
C TRP A 308 34.78 -59.40 58.08
N ILE A 309 33.70 -60.08 58.48
CA ILE A 309 33.72 -61.37 59.17
C ILE A 309 32.84 -62.38 58.45
N THR A 310 33.02 -63.65 58.76
CA THR A 310 32.27 -64.78 58.18
C THR A 310 31.60 -65.57 59.30
N ALA A 311 30.61 -66.41 58.96
CA ALA A 311 29.90 -67.21 59.95
C ALA A 311 30.82 -68.17 60.75
N THR A 312 31.96 -68.56 60.17
CA THR A 312 32.98 -69.42 60.81
C THR A 312 34.15 -68.65 61.44
N ASP A 313 34.46 -67.43 60.99
CA ASP A 313 35.52 -66.59 61.57
C ASP A 313 35.01 -65.16 61.84
N GLN A 314 34.61 -64.97 63.10
CA GLN A 314 34.08 -63.74 63.69
C GLN A 314 35.17 -62.76 64.17
N ALA A 315 36.47 -63.06 64.00
CA ALA A 315 37.54 -62.20 64.51
C ALA A 315 37.85 -61.01 63.59
N TRP A 316 37.73 -59.77 64.09
CA TRP A 316 38.04 -58.55 63.34
C TRP A 316 39.56 -58.33 63.23
N ASN A 317 40.19 -58.92 62.21
CA ASN A 317 41.64 -58.91 62.00
C ASN A 317 42.09 -58.03 60.81
N THR A 318 43.41 -57.88 60.62
CA THR A 318 44.03 -57.05 59.58
C THR A 318 44.21 -57.74 58.23
N GLN A 319 43.86 -59.03 58.10
CA GLN A 319 43.88 -59.78 56.85
C GLN A 319 42.51 -59.70 56.14
N LYS A 320 41.41 -59.73 56.89
CA LYS A 320 40.03 -59.55 56.37
C LYS A 320 39.68 -58.07 56.17
N ARG A 321 40.48 -57.35 55.37
CA ARG A 321 40.23 -55.95 55.01
C ARG A 321 40.63 -55.62 53.57
N ALA A 322 39.89 -54.71 52.96
CA ALA A 322 40.21 -54.03 51.71
C ALA A 322 40.35 -52.52 51.99
N ALA A 323 41.28 -51.85 51.30
CA ALA A 323 41.38 -50.40 51.34
C ALA A 323 40.20 -49.77 50.58
N ILE A 324 39.61 -48.70 51.12
CA ILE A 324 38.66 -47.86 50.38
C ILE A 324 39.50 -46.71 49.80
N PRO A 325 39.61 -46.56 48.46
CA PRO A 325 40.39 -45.49 47.86
C PRO A 325 39.84 -44.12 48.29
N GLU A 326 40.71 -43.12 48.47
CA GLU A 326 40.23 -41.76 48.71
C GLU A 326 39.55 -41.24 47.42
N PRO A 327 38.28 -40.82 47.48
CA PRO A 327 37.55 -40.48 46.28
C PRO A 327 37.78 -39.03 45.82
N ALA A 328 37.51 -38.77 44.54
CA ALA A 328 37.41 -37.41 44.04
C ALA A 328 36.15 -36.74 44.60
N TRP A 329 36.34 -35.74 45.46
CA TRP A 329 35.25 -34.99 46.11
C TRP A 329 34.70 -33.89 45.21
N ASP A 330 33.38 -33.77 45.14
CA ASP A 330 32.69 -32.67 44.45
C ASP A 330 32.78 -31.34 45.23
N ALA A 331 32.21 -30.27 44.65
CA ALA A 331 32.19 -28.93 45.25
C ALA A 331 31.42 -28.86 46.58
N ASN A 332 30.55 -29.83 46.89
CA ASN A 332 29.78 -29.94 48.13
C ASN A 332 30.45 -30.87 49.16
N GLY A 333 31.64 -31.40 48.84
CA GLY A 333 32.34 -32.38 49.66
C GLY A 333 31.71 -33.78 49.63
N VAL A 334 30.90 -34.10 48.63
CA VAL A 334 30.27 -35.41 48.38
C VAL A 334 31.09 -36.20 47.35
N ALA A 335 31.12 -37.52 47.48
CA ALA A 335 31.67 -38.42 46.46
C ALA A 335 30.96 -39.77 46.43
N THR A 336 31.03 -40.45 45.29
CA THR A 336 30.68 -41.87 45.15
C THR A 336 31.98 -42.67 45.06
N VAL A 337 32.07 -43.79 45.78
CA VAL A 337 33.29 -44.61 45.91
C VAL A 337 32.97 -46.06 45.59
N ASP A 338 33.76 -46.65 44.70
CA ASP A 338 33.63 -48.05 44.29
C ASP A 338 34.80 -48.86 44.85
N VAL A 339 34.49 -49.85 45.69
CA VAL A 339 35.44 -50.82 46.23
C VAL A 339 35.25 -52.12 45.45
N GLN A 340 36.24 -52.47 44.63
CA GLN A 340 36.17 -53.57 43.65
C GLN A 340 37.06 -54.74 44.08
N ASP A 341 36.87 -55.90 43.45
CA ASP A 341 37.67 -57.12 43.63
C ASP A 341 37.86 -57.59 45.10
N ILE A 342 36.89 -57.33 45.98
CA ILE A 342 37.04 -57.55 47.42
C ILE A 342 37.42 -59.01 47.73
N ALA A 343 38.44 -59.18 48.58
CA ALA A 343 39.13 -60.45 48.83
C ALA A 343 38.43 -61.35 49.87
N TRP A 344 37.10 -61.30 49.97
CA TRP A 344 36.31 -62.08 50.93
C TRP A 344 35.89 -63.46 50.43
N TRP A 345 36.17 -63.80 49.17
CA TRP A 345 35.95 -65.15 48.63
C TRP A 345 36.88 -66.18 49.33
N PRO A 346 36.52 -67.47 49.37
CA PRO A 346 35.28 -68.09 48.90
C PRO A 346 34.19 -68.13 49.99
N ALA A 347 34.27 -67.27 51.01
CA ALA A 347 33.41 -67.37 52.19
C ALA A 347 32.11 -66.54 52.07
N THR A 348 31.07 -66.98 52.76
CA THR A 348 29.88 -66.17 53.00
C THR A 348 30.19 -65.08 54.02
N VAL A 349 29.94 -63.82 53.64
CA VAL A 349 30.11 -62.65 54.50
C VAL A 349 28.95 -62.56 55.47
N ASP A 350 29.27 -62.47 56.76
CA ASP A 350 28.30 -62.44 57.86
C ASP A 350 28.05 -61.03 58.39
N ALA A 351 29.10 -60.19 58.47
CA ALA A 351 28.97 -58.76 58.74
C ALA A 351 30.11 -57.99 58.05
N ILE A 352 29.86 -56.73 57.70
CA ILE A 352 30.87 -55.80 57.18
C ILE A 352 31.06 -54.61 58.13
N ARG A 353 32.25 -54.03 58.10
CA ARG A 353 32.62 -52.86 58.90
C ARG A 353 33.34 -51.84 58.02
N LEU A 354 32.90 -50.59 58.09
CA LEU A 354 33.50 -49.46 57.38
C LEU A 354 34.17 -48.52 58.38
N GLN A 355 35.41 -48.15 58.08
CA GLN A 355 36.10 -47.03 58.71
C GLN A 355 36.55 -46.07 57.61
N LEU A 356 36.30 -44.77 57.78
CA LEU A 356 36.64 -43.75 56.77
C LEU A 356 37.80 -42.82 57.21
N GLY A 357 38.10 -42.75 58.51
CA GLY A 357 39.18 -41.95 59.09
C GLY A 357 39.80 -42.63 60.31
N ALA A 358 40.96 -42.17 60.75
CA ALA A 358 41.67 -42.77 61.90
C ALA A 358 41.10 -42.32 63.27
N ALA A 359 40.50 -41.13 63.32
CA ALA A 359 39.83 -40.52 64.46
C ALA A 359 38.71 -39.60 63.94
N GLN A 360 37.71 -39.26 64.77
CA GLN A 360 36.62 -38.37 64.39
C GLN A 360 36.22 -37.41 65.52
N THR A 361 35.92 -36.16 65.18
CA THR A 361 35.49 -35.12 66.14
C THR A 361 34.17 -34.46 65.71
N VAL A 362 33.63 -33.58 66.57
CA VAL A 362 32.44 -32.78 66.23
C VAL A 362 32.62 -31.91 64.98
N ALA A 363 33.85 -31.47 64.69
CA ALA A 363 34.18 -30.54 63.61
C ALA A 363 34.72 -31.22 62.34
N ASN A 364 35.39 -32.37 62.47
CA ASN A 364 35.99 -33.12 61.36
C ASN A 364 35.42 -34.55 61.34
N TYR A 365 34.55 -34.85 60.37
CA TYR A 365 33.84 -36.12 60.28
C TYR A 365 33.38 -36.50 58.87
N TYR A 366 33.01 -37.76 58.70
CA TYR A 366 32.38 -38.27 57.48
C TYR A 366 30.91 -38.62 57.71
N LEU A 367 30.12 -38.55 56.64
CA LEU A 367 28.74 -39.00 56.54
C LEU A 367 28.62 -40.03 55.40
N ILE A 368 27.67 -40.95 55.50
CA ILE A 368 27.41 -42.00 54.51
C ILE A 368 25.93 -41.95 54.08
N ASP A 369 25.69 -41.67 52.81
CA ASP A 369 24.37 -41.56 52.17
C ASP A 369 23.79 -42.96 51.92
N TYR A 370 24.56 -43.81 51.25
CA TYR A 370 24.22 -45.23 51.10
C TYR A 370 25.44 -46.14 51.05
N ILE A 371 25.18 -47.42 51.34
CA ILE A 371 26.10 -48.54 51.18
C ILE A 371 25.37 -49.62 50.39
N ALA A 372 25.96 -50.09 49.29
CA ALA A 372 25.39 -51.15 48.47
C ALA A 372 26.44 -52.23 48.17
N VAL A 373 26.06 -53.51 48.31
CA VAL A 373 26.90 -54.66 47.94
C VAL A 373 26.28 -55.31 46.71
N GLY A 374 27.08 -55.65 45.69
CA GLY A 374 26.55 -56.06 44.40
C GLY A 374 27.58 -56.45 43.36
N ARG A 375 27.20 -56.32 42.08
CA ARG A 375 28.02 -56.59 40.89
C ARG A 375 27.65 -55.63 39.73
N PRO A 376 28.59 -55.27 38.84
CA PRO A 376 28.30 -54.46 37.65
C PRO A 376 27.77 -55.30 36.47
N GLN A 377 26.87 -54.73 35.67
CA GLN A 377 26.45 -55.26 34.36
C GLN A 377 26.52 -54.20 33.25
N PRO A 378 26.79 -54.58 31.99
CA PRO A 378 26.77 -53.68 30.84
C PRO A 378 25.34 -53.36 30.39
N GLY A 379 25.04 -52.08 30.14
CA GLY A 379 23.72 -51.61 29.70
C GLY A 379 23.49 -51.68 28.19
N ALA A 380 22.25 -51.94 27.77
CA ALA A 380 21.89 -52.23 26.38
C ALA A 380 21.78 -51.01 25.42
N SER A 381 21.82 -49.78 25.94
CA SER A 381 21.51 -48.57 25.16
C SER A 381 22.55 -48.18 24.10
N VAL A 382 23.82 -48.54 24.29
CA VAL A 382 24.91 -48.08 23.41
C VAL A 382 24.86 -48.71 22.01
N ALA A 383 24.45 -49.98 21.90
CA ALA A 383 24.39 -50.70 20.63
C ALA A 383 23.30 -50.15 19.69
N LEU A 384 22.09 -49.94 20.21
CA LEU A 384 20.95 -49.44 19.45
C LEU A 384 21.20 -48.06 18.81
N VAL A 385 21.85 -47.14 19.55
CA VAL A 385 22.19 -45.81 19.03
C VAL A 385 23.24 -45.89 17.91
N GLN A 386 24.17 -46.85 17.98
CA GLN A 386 25.16 -47.08 16.92
C GLN A 386 24.52 -47.68 15.66
N GLU A 387 23.59 -48.63 15.81
CA GLU A 387 22.82 -49.19 14.69
C GLU A 387 21.95 -48.13 14.00
N GLU A 388 21.24 -47.29 14.76
CA GLU A 388 20.43 -46.20 14.18
C GLU A 388 21.29 -45.19 13.43
N THR A 389 22.43 -44.79 14.00
CA THR A 389 23.38 -43.86 13.36
C THR A 389 23.90 -44.43 12.04
N GLN A 390 24.27 -45.72 12.02
CA GLN A 390 24.74 -46.39 10.81
C GLN A 390 23.63 -46.53 9.75
N ALA A 391 22.38 -46.75 10.16
CA ALA A 391 21.23 -46.84 9.26
C ALA A 391 20.94 -45.51 8.55
N ARG A 392 20.96 -44.38 9.28
CA ARG A 392 20.76 -43.03 8.70
C ARG A 392 21.85 -42.68 7.68
N ILE A 393 23.12 -42.88 8.03
CA ILE A 393 24.27 -42.66 7.12
C ILE A 393 24.12 -43.47 5.82
N THR A 394 23.59 -44.70 5.91
CA THR A 394 23.38 -45.58 4.75
C THR A 394 22.21 -45.10 3.87
N ALA A 395 21.15 -44.57 4.47
CA ALA A 395 20.01 -44.01 3.76
C ALA A 395 20.39 -42.73 2.99
N ASP A 396 21.07 -41.78 3.65
CA ASP A 396 21.48 -40.50 3.05
C ASP A 396 22.42 -40.73 1.85
N ALA A 397 23.37 -41.66 1.98
CA ALA A 397 24.28 -42.04 0.90
C ALA A 397 23.55 -42.70 -0.29
N ALA A 398 22.52 -43.50 -0.02
CA ALA A 398 21.68 -44.10 -1.06
C ALA A 398 20.84 -43.04 -1.79
N GLU A 399 20.24 -42.08 -1.08
CA GLU A 399 19.45 -41.02 -1.71
C GLU A 399 20.32 -40.08 -2.55
N ALA A 400 21.50 -39.67 -2.06
CA ALA A 400 22.47 -38.89 -2.82
C ALA A 400 22.90 -39.61 -4.12
N THR A 401 23.06 -40.93 -4.06
CA THR A 401 23.37 -41.77 -5.23
C THR A 401 22.20 -41.80 -6.22
N GLN A 402 20.96 -41.95 -5.76
CA GLN A 402 19.77 -41.93 -6.61
C GLN A 402 19.55 -40.57 -7.30
N ARG A 403 19.69 -39.47 -6.55
CA ARG A 403 19.63 -38.10 -7.10
C ARG A 403 20.68 -37.87 -8.19
N THR A 404 21.90 -38.38 -7.98
CA THR A 404 23.00 -38.32 -8.95
C THR A 404 22.70 -39.16 -10.20
N ALA A 405 22.21 -40.39 -10.03
CA ALA A 405 21.84 -41.27 -11.14
C ALA A 405 20.72 -40.67 -12.02
N LEU A 406 19.70 -40.07 -11.41
CA LEU A 406 18.61 -39.39 -12.12
C LEU A 406 19.13 -38.17 -12.91
N ALA A 407 20.04 -37.37 -12.34
CA ALA A 407 20.66 -36.25 -13.06
C ALA A 407 21.43 -36.72 -14.30
N VAL A 408 22.16 -37.84 -14.20
CA VAL A 408 22.88 -38.46 -15.32
C VAL A 408 21.95 -39.06 -16.37
N GLN A 409 20.81 -39.64 -15.98
CA GLN A 409 19.80 -40.09 -16.95
C GLN A 409 19.19 -38.91 -17.74
N MET A 410 18.94 -37.78 -17.08
CA MET A 410 18.34 -36.60 -17.70
C MET A 410 19.30 -35.83 -18.63
N ARG A 411 20.56 -35.62 -18.22
CA ARG A 411 21.52 -34.73 -18.89
C ARG A 411 22.88 -35.35 -19.24
N GLY A 412 23.06 -36.66 -19.05
CA GLY A 412 24.38 -37.28 -19.11
C GLY A 412 25.32 -36.72 -18.03
N SER A 413 26.62 -36.76 -18.28
CA SER A 413 27.63 -36.22 -17.35
C SER A 413 27.69 -34.68 -17.29
N TYR A 414 26.72 -33.96 -17.87
CA TYR A 414 26.72 -32.50 -17.94
C TYR A 414 26.06 -31.86 -16.71
N THR A 415 26.87 -31.10 -15.97
CA THR A 415 26.48 -30.43 -14.71
C THR A 415 26.00 -28.99 -14.89
N GLY A 416 26.17 -28.40 -16.07
CA GLY A 416 25.75 -27.02 -16.37
C GLY A 416 24.25 -26.88 -16.65
N THR A 417 23.84 -25.67 -17.04
CA THR A 417 22.45 -25.28 -17.27
C THR A 417 22.10 -24.98 -18.74
N ASP A 418 23.08 -24.99 -19.65
CA ASP A 418 22.85 -24.76 -21.09
C ASP A 418 22.40 -26.05 -21.80
N PRO A 419 21.16 -26.12 -22.35
CA PRO A 419 20.68 -27.30 -23.07
C PRO A 419 21.46 -27.61 -24.35
N LEU A 420 22.13 -26.63 -24.96
CA LEU A 420 22.86 -26.80 -26.23
C LEU A 420 24.22 -27.50 -26.04
N GLN A 421 24.69 -27.63 -24.80
CA GLN A 421 25.94 -28.32 -24.44
C GLN A 421 25.73 -29.78 -24.01
N LEU A 422 24.49 -30.26 -24.02
CA LEU A 422 24.17 -31.66 -23.77
C LEU A 422 24.72 -32.55 -24.90
N THR A 423 25.36 -33.65 -24.53
CA THR A 423 25.94 -34.64 -25.45
C THR A 423 25.44 -36.07 -25.23
N ALA A 424 24.64 -36.29 -24.18
CA ALA A 424 24.03 -37.56 -23.81
C ALA A 424 22.85 -37.32 -22.85
N GLY A 425 22.10 -38.38 -22.54
CA GLY A 425 20.92 -38.34 -21.66
C GLY A 425 19.61 -38.08 -22.41
N LEU A 426 18.48 -38.24 -21.70
CA LEU A 426 17.15 -38.18 -22.29
C LEU A 426 16.84 -36.84 -22.97
N ALA A 427 17.28 -35.72 -22.39
CA ALA A 427 17.07 -34.40 -23.00
C ALA A 427 17.87 -34.19 -24.31
N TYR A 428 19.01 -34.86 -24.47
CA TYR A 428 19.80 -34.85 -25.71
C TYR A 428 19.15 -35.70 -26.81
N GLU A 429 18.70 -36.91 -26.48
CA GLU A 429 18.03 -37.78 -27.45
C GLU A 429 16.66 -37.20 -27.88
N GLU A 430 15.94 -36.50 -27.00
CA GLU A 430 14.72 -35.74 -27.36
C GLU A 430 15.01 -34.59 -28.32
N LEU A 431 16.06 -33.78 -28.05
CA LEU A 431 16.51 -32.71 -28.96
C LEU A 431 16.84 -33.26 -30.36
N LYS A 432 17.63 -34.33 -30.38
CA LYS A 432 18.07 -35.04 -31.59
C LYS A 432 16.90 -35.69 -32.34
N ALA A 433 15.92 -36.26 -31.64
CA ALA A 433 14.71 -36.81 -32.23
C ALA A 433 13.85 -35.73 -32.90
N ARG A 434 13.68 -34.56 -32.25
CA ARG A 434 12.95 -33.42 -32.85
C ARG A 434 13.65 -32.89 -34.10
N VAL A 435 14.95 -32.62 -34.03
CA VAL A 435 15.74 -32.16 -35.19
C VAL A 435 15.69 -33.18 -36.35
N ALA A 436 15.68 -34.49 -36.06
CA ALA A 436 15.50 -35.53 -37.06
C ALA A 436 14.07 -35.56 -37.65
N ALA A 437 13.04 -35.35 -36.83
CA ALA A 437 11.65 -35.28 -37.28
C ALA A 437 11.41 -34.07 -38.19
N ASP A 438 11.91 -32.89 -37.79
CA ASP A 438 11.83 -31.64 -38.56
C ASP A 438 12.59 -31.78 -39.89
N SER A 439 13.81 -32.33 -39.85
CA SER A 439 14.59 -32.64 -41.07
C SER A 439 13.85 -33.61 -42.00
N ALA A 440 13.24 -34.67 -41.46
CA ALA A 440 12.41 -35.60 -42.23
C ALA A 440 11.12 -34.94 -42.76
N GLN A 441 10.57 -33.93 -42.08
CA GLN A 441 9.43 -33.14 -42.55
C GLN A 441 9.83 -32.19 -43.69
N VAL A 442 10.96 -31.49 -43.57
CA VAL A 442 11.55 -30.68 -44.65
C VAL A 442 11.92 -31.54 -45.86
N GLN A 443 12.51 -32.73 -45.66
CA GLN A 443 12.78 -33.71 -46.72
C GLN A 443 11.48 -34.15 -47.42
N ARG A 444 10.39 -34.42 -46.69
CA ARG A 444 9.09 -34.77 -47.27
C ARG A 444 8.45 -33.60 -48.04
N ILE A 445 8.56 -32.37 -47.53
CA ILE A 445 8.09 -31.16 -48.22
C ILE A 445 8.88 -30.98 -49.54
N SER A 446 10.22 -31.02 -49.49
CA SER A 446 11.07 -30.92 -50.68
C SER A 446 10.83 -32.07 -51.69
N THR A 447 10.54 -33.28 -51.20
CA THR A 447 10.16 -34.42 -52.05
C THR A 447 8.74 -34.26 -52.63
N MET A 448 7.83 -33.56 -51.94
CA MET A 448 6.51 -33.20 -52.49
C MET A 448 6.64 -32.10 -53.54
N GLU A 449 7.45 -31.07 -53.31
CA GLU A 449 7.77 -30.02 -54.29
C GLU A 449 8.41 -30.63 -55.55
N ALA A 450 9.41 -31.50 -55.40
CA ALA A 450 10.02 -32.24 -56.51
C ALA A 450 9.07 -33.23 -57.21
N ARG A 451 7.95 -33.59 -56.58
CA ARG A 451 6.88 -34.44 -57.15
C ARG A 451 5.63 -33.65 -57.54
N MET A 452 5.66 -32.32 -57.46
CA MET A 452 4.66 -31.42 -58.01
C MET A 452 5.17 -30.84 -59.34
N PRO A 453 4.95 -31.52 -60.48
CA PRO A 453 5.25 -30.93 -61.77
C PRO A 453 4.33 -29.73 -62.02
N VAL A 454 4.90 -28.62 -62.48
CA VAL A 454 4.15 -27.51 -63.09
C VAL A 454 3.67 -27.88 -64.49
N GLY A 455 2.81 -28.91 -64.56
CA GLY A 455 2.25 -29.45 -65.81
C GLY A 455 1.71 -30.87 -65.65
N THR A 456 0.67 -31.21 -66.41
CA THR A 456 0.04 -32.54 -66.41
C THR A 456 0.87 -33.54 -67.23
N GLY A 457 1.45 -34.56 -66.60
CA GLY A 457 2.25 -35.60 -67.27
C GLY A 457 2.23 -36.95 -66.54
N SER A 458 2.30 -38.04 -67.31
CA SER A 458 2.06 -39.42 -66.83
C SER A 458 3.14 -40.39 -67.31
N LEU A 459 3.77 -41.14 -66.40
CA LEU A 459 4.75 -42.18 -66.77
C LEU A 459 4.85 -43.31 -65.73
N ALA A 460 4.27 -44.48 -66.03
CA ALA A 460 4.41 -45.70 -65.22
C ALA A 460 4.10 -47.01 -65.99
N THR A 461 3.14 -46.99 -66.92
CA THR A 461 2.47 -48.20 -67.42
C THR A 461 3.17 -48.97 -68.55
N ALA A 462 4.16 -48.38 -69.23
CA ALA A 462 4.64 -48.89 -70.52
C ALA A 462 5.52 -50.15 -70.47
N ALA A 463 6.13 -50.48 -69.32
CA ALA A 463 7.19 -51.49 -69.24
C ALA A 463 6.70 -52.95 -69.03
N SER A 464 5.49 -53.15 -68.50
CA SER A 464 5.02 -54.47 -68.06
C SER A 464 4.41 -55.34 -69.16
N VAL A 465 3.90 -54.73 -70.23
CA VAL A 465 3.13 -55.43 -71.28
C VAL A 465 4.02 -56.33 -72.14
N THR A 466 5.21 -55.86 -72.52
CA THR A 466 6.10 -56.57 -73.46
C THR A 466 6.56 -57.92 -72.93
N ALA A 467 6.91 -58.01 -71.64
CA ALA A 467 7.46 -59.22 -71.02
C ALA A 467 6.47 -60.40 -70.96
N LEU A 468 5.16 -60.12 -70.91
CA LEU A 468 4.12 -61.15 -70.86
C LEU A 468 3.91 -61.84 -72.22
N GLN A 469 4.16 -61.11 -73.31
CA GLN A 469 3.85 -61.57 -74.67
C GLN A 469 4.88 -62.59 -75.19
N GLU A 470 6.17 -62.45 -74.82
CA GLU A 470 7.22 -63.39 -75.22
C GLU A 470 7.09 -64.76 -74.51
N ALA A 471 6.73 -64.76 -73.22
CA ALA A 471 6.58 -65.98 -72.43
C ALA A 471 5.48 -66.91 -72.98
N THR A 472 4.40 -66.35 -73.53
CA THR A 472 3.21 -67.09 -73.97
C THR A 472 3.44 -67.89 -75.27
N ALA A 473 4.34 -67.42 -76.14
CA ALA A 473 4.62 -68.07 -77.42
C ALA A 473 5.31 -69.44 -77.25
N THR A 474 6.31 -69.51 -76.36
CA THR A 474 7.15 -70.71 -76.16
C THR A 474 6.35 -71.91 -75.65
N THR A 475 5.42 -71.70 -74.71
CA THR A 475 4.59 -72.75 -74.11
C THR A 475 3.69 -73.44 -75.13
N THR A 476 3.15 -72.68 -76.08
CA THR A 476 2.18 -73.17 -77.07
C THR A 476 2.78 -74.21 -78.01
N SER A 477 4.03 -74.01 -78.44
CA SER A 477 4.73 -74.91 -79.37
C SER A 477 5.09 -76.27 -78.75
N ALA A 478 5.39 -76.31 -77.45
CA ALA A 478 5.68 -77.57 -76.76
C ALA A 478 4.44 -78.46 -76.63
N LEU A 479 3.29 -77.86 -76.33
CA LEU A 479 2.02 -78.58 -76.09
C LEU A 479 1.55 -79.37 -77.32
N ALA A 480 1.76 -78.84 -78.53
CA ALA A 480 1.38 -79.48 -79.78
C ALA A 480 2.12 -80.80 -80.04
N GLN A 481 3.36 -80.94 -79.56
CA GLN A 481 4.16 -82.15 -79.77
C GLN A 481 3.66 -83.32 -78.92
N SER A 482 3.34 -83.07 -77.64
CA SER A 482 2.82 -84.10 -76.73
C SER A 482 1.51 -84.73 -77.20
N ILE A 483 0.59 -83.91 -77.76
CA ILE A 483 -0.72 -84.38 -78.26
C ILE A 483 -0.56 -85.45 -79.36
N THR A 484 0.45 -85.31 -80.21
CA THR A 484 0.70 -86.25 -81.32
C THR A 484 1.08 -87.65 -80.80
N THR A 485 1.92 -87.74 -79.77
CA THR A 485 2.35 -89.01 -79.16
C THR A 485 1.23 -89.71 -78.40
N ILE A 486 0.35 -88.95 -77.74
CA ILE A 486 -0.77 -89.47 -76.94
C ILE A 486 -1.79 -90.23 -77.83
N ASN A 487 -2.10 -89.70 -79.01
CA ASN A 487 -3.07 -90.30 -79.94
C ASN A 487 -2.67 -91.69 -80.46
N ALA A 488 -1.37 -92.05 -80.43
CA ALA A 488 -0.88 -93.32 -80.97
C ALA A 488 -0.98 -94.50 -80.00
N THR A 489 -1.02 -94.25 -78.68
CA THR A 489 -0.89 -95.29 -77.64
C THR A 489 -2.18 -95.57 -76.87
N LEU A 490 -3.11 -94.60 -76.86
CA LEU A 490 -4.33 -94.63 -76.03
C LEU A 490 -5.20 -95.91 -76.15
N PRO A 491 -5.55 -96.43 -77.35
CA PRO A 491 -6.60 -97.45 -77.48
C PRO A 491 -6.29 -98.77 -76.76
N ALA A 492 -5.02 -99.20 -76.75
CA ALA A 492 -4.61 -100.42 -76.05
C ALA A 492 -4.60 -100.23 -74.52
N MET A 493 -4.12 -99.09 -74.05
CA MET A 493 -4.05 -98.78 -72.61
C MET A 493 -5.44 -98.58 -71.99
N ILE A 494 -6.39 -97.98 -72.73
CA ILE A 494 -7.78 -97.76 -72.28
C ILE A 494 -8.48 -99.07 -71.91
N SER A 495 -8.26 -100.16 -72.67
CA SER A 495 -8.93 -101.44 -72.42
C SER A 495 -8.30 -102.27 -71.28
N GLN A 496 -7.10 -101.90 -70.83
CA GLN A 496 -6.32 -102.65 -69.82
C GLN A 496 -6.24 -101.92 -68.47
N GLY A 497 -6.37 -100.59 -68.46
CA GLY A 497 -6.23 -99.77 -67.25
C GLY A 497 -4.84 -99.88 -66.61
N ALA A 498 -4.77 -99.84 -65.28
CA ALA A 498 -3.51 -99.98 -64.53
C ALA A 498 -3.03 -101.44 -64.38
N SER A 499 -3.69 -102.41 -65.01
CA SER A 499 -3.33 -103.83 -64.90
C SER A 499 -2.12 -104.18 -65.77
N MET A 500 -1.12 -104.81 -65.17
CA MET A 500 0.02 -105.43 -65.85
C MET A 500 -0.35 -106.73 -66.58
N VAL A 501 -1.55 -107.29 -66.33
CA VAL A 501 -2.05 -108.51 -66.99
C VAL A 501 -2.76 -108.14 -68.30
N LEU A 502 -2.20 -108.60 -69.41
CA LEU A 502 -2.80 -108.50 -70.73
C LEU A 502 -4.06 -109.36 -70.82
N ASN A 503 -5.15 -108.80 -71.35
CA ASN A 503 -6.40 -109.53 -71.60
C ASN A 503 -6.92 -110.31 -70.36
N GLY A 504 -6.80 -109.71 -69.17
CA GLY A 504 -7.23 -110.32 -67.91
C GLY A 504 -8.73 -110.55 -67.79
N SER A 505 -9.53 -109.82 -68.58
CA SER A 505 -10.97 -109.98 -68.76
C SER A 505 -11.32 -110.87 -69.96
N TRP A 506 -10.36 -111.54 -70.61
CA TRP A 506 -10.55 -112.56 -71.66
C TRP A 506 -11.24 -112.12 -72.98
N GLN A 507 -11.79 -110.90 -73.07
CA GLN A 507 -12.60 -110.43 -74.18
C GLN A 507 -11.84 -110.36 -75.53
N SER A 508 -10.50 -110.30 -75.52
CA SER A 508 -9.67 -110.33 -76.74
C SER A 508 -9.39 -111.74 -77.27
N GLY A 509 -10.00 -112.78 -76.68
CA GLY A 509 -9.84 -114.16 -77.12
C GLY A 509 -8.72 -114.94 -76.40
N LYS A 510 -8.70 -116.26 -76.61
CA LYS A 510 -8.08 -117.21 -75.68
C LYS A 510 -6.54 -117.21 -75.65
N ASP A 511 -5.89 -116.89 -76.76
CA ASP A 511 -4.44 -116.95 -76.93
C ASP A 511 -3.78 -115.56 -76.82
N VAL A 512 -4.57 -114.49 -76.70
CA VAL A 512 -4.07 -113.12 -76.56
C VAL A 512 -3.62 -112.92 -75.11
N GLY A 513 -2.31 -112.85 -74.89
CA GLY A 513 -1.72 -112.58 -73.59
C GLY A 513 -1.73 -113.76 -72.60
N TRP A 514 -2.17 -114.96 -72.99
CA TRP A 514 -2.24 -116.13 -72.11
C TRP A 514 -1.60 -117.36 -72.74
N THR A 515 -1.12 -118.28 -71.90
CA THR A 515 -0.57 -119.58 -72.31
C THR A 515 -1.00 -120.65 -71.29
N TYR A 516 -1.13 -121.90 -71.73
CA TYR A 516 -1.71 -123.00 -70.96
C TYR A 516 -0.79 -124.22 -71.02
N ASP A 517 -0.89 -125.14 -70.06
CA ASP A 517 -0.01 -126.32 -70.01
C ASP A 517 -0.21 -127.25 -71.23
N PRO A 518 0.86 -127.84 -71.80
CA PRO A 518 0.76 -128.77 -72.92
C PRO A 518 -0.12 -129.98 -72.56
N GLY A 519 -1.21 -130.17 -73.32
CA GLY A 519 -2.18 -131.25 -73.09
C GLY A 519 -3.43 -130.83 -72.33
N ALA A 520 -3.57 -129.57 -71.87
CA ALA A 520 -4.81 -129.03 -71.27
C ALA A 520 -5.98 -128.87 -72.28
N THR A 521 -6.14 -129.80 -73.22
CA THR A 521 -7.18 -129.78 -74.26
C THR A 521 -8.57 -130.19 -73.77
N GLY A 522 -8.68 -130.68 -72.52
CA GLY A 522 -9.94 -130.89 -71.82
C GLY A 522 -10.48 -129.59 -71.23
N THR A 523 -11.23 -128.82 -72.03
CA THR A 523 -12.10 -127.71 -71.59
C THR A 523 -11.44 -126.66 -70.69
N SER A 524 -10.52 -125.89 -71.28
CA SER A 524 -10.05 -124.61 -70.74
C SER A 524 -10.01 -123.52 -71.82
N TRP A 525 -11.19 -123.02 -72.23
CA TRP A 525 -11.34 -121.94 -73.20
C TRP A 525 -12.32 -120.89 -72.66
N PRO A 526 -12.22 -119.61 -73.09
CA PRO A 526 -13.06 -118.55 -72.57
C PRO A 526 -14.54 -118.78 -72.91
N ALA A 527 -15.35 -118.93 -71.88
CA ALA A 527 -16.78 -119.16 -71.99
C ALA A 527 -17.54 -117.83 -71.92
N THR A 528 -18.64 -117.69 -72.67
CA THR A 528 -19.58 -116.56 -72.61
C THR A 528 -20.49 -116.66 -71.38
N GLU A 529 -19.89 -116.95 -70.23
CA GLU A 529 -20.53 -117.17 -68.94
C GLU A 529 -19.85 -116.30 -67.86
N GLY A 530 -19.14 -115.25 -68.31
CA GLY A 530 -18.34 -114.32 -67.54
C GLY A 530 -19.14 -113.30 -66.74
N ARG A 531 -18.42 -112.39 -66.09
CA ARG A 531 -18.98 -111.26 -65.37
C ARG A 531 -19.66 -110.33 -66.39
N ALA A 532 -20.85 -109.83 -66.03
CA ALA A 532 -21.74 -109.07 -66.93
C ALA A 532 -22.07 -109.76 -68.29
N GLY A 533 -21.89 -111.08 -68.41
CA GLY A 533 -22.17 -111.83 -69.65
C GLY A 533 -21.01 -111.83 -70.67
N GLY A 534 -19.84 -111.33 -70.29
CA GLY A 534 -18.63 -111.38 -71.12
C GLY A 534 -17.97 -112.77 -71.17
N MET A 535 -16.76 -112.79 -71.72
CA MET A 535 -15.85 -113.95 -71.72
C MET A 535 -15.14 -114.13 -70.37
N CYS A 536 -14.99 -115.36 -69.88
CA CYS A 536 -14.17 -115.71 -68.70
C CYS A 536 -13.43 -117.05 -68.87
N VAL A 537 -12.25 -117.24 -68.27
CA VAL A 537 -11.61 -118.58 -68.28
C VAL A 537 -12.39 -119.57 -67.43
N ARG A 538 -12.54 -120.79 -67.93
CA ARG A 538 -13.30 -121.88 -67.33
C ARG A 538 -12.38 -123.11 -67.16
N PHE A 539 -12.54 -123.83 -66.05
CA PHE A 539 -11.76 -125.02 -65.70
C PHE A 539 -12.70 -126.15 -65.27
N ASP A 540 -13.13 -126.95 -66.24
CA ASP A 540 -13.99 -128.13 -66.02
C ASP A 540 -13.22 -129.34 -65.46
N PRO A 541 -13.93 -130.35 -64.91
CA PRO A 541 -13.31 -131.61 -64.49
C PRO A 541 -12.92 -132.47 -65.71
N GLY A 542 -11.83 -133.24 -65.60
CA GLY A 542 -11.38 -134.12 -66.68
C GLY A 542 -10.15 -134.96 -66.30
N THR A 543 -9.67 -135.77 -67.25
CA THR A 543 -8.55 -136.72 -67.06
C THR A 543 -7.25 -136.05 -66.59
N ILE A 544 -7.03 -134.80 -67.00
CA ILE A 544 -5.92 -133.97 -66.53
C ILE A 544 -6.44 -133.12 -65.36
N ARG A 545 -6.04 -133.57 -64.16
CA ARG A 545 -6.45 -133.00 -62.88
C ARG A 545 -5.94 -131.58 -62.66
N GLN A 546 -4.67 -131.30 -63.00
CA GLN A 546 -4.04 -129.99 -62.84
C GLN A 546 -4.01 -129.24 -64.16
N LYS A 547 -4.54 -128.02 -64.16
CA LYS A 547 -4.62 -127.13 -65.32
C LYS A 547 -4.12 -125.75 -64.90
N ALA A 548 -3.18 -125.15 -65.63
CA ALA A 548 -2.77 -123.76 -65.42
C ALA A 548 -3.04 -122.86 -66.64
N ALA A 549 -3.37 -121.60 -66.35
CA ALA A 549 -3.30 -120.48 -67.28
C ALA A 549 -2.24 -119.48 -66.77
N TYR A 550 -1.26 -119.14 -67.60
CA TYR A 550 -0.16 -118.22 -67.28
C TYR A 550 -0.38 -116.87 -67.96
N ALA A 551 -0.39 -115.80 -67.15
CA ALA A 551 -0.57 -114.44 -67.63
C ALA A 551 0.64 -113.97 -68.47
N ASN A 552 0.39 -113.00 -69.35
CA ASN A 552 1.34 -112.44 -70.31
C ASN A 552 2.13 -113.51 -71.09
N SER A 553 1.47 -114.61 -71.47
CA SER A 553 2.09 -115.78 -72.10
C SER A 553 3.30 -116.33 -71.32
N LYS A 554 3.21 -116.31 -69.98
CA LYS A 554 4.26 -116.68 -69.01
C LYS A 554 5.49 -115.74 -68.98
N MET A 555 5.42 -114.58 -69.65
CA MET A 555 6.46 -113.54 -69.57
C MET A 555 6.52 -112.89 -68.18
N VAL A 556 7.67 -112.30 -67.86
CA VAL A 556 7.90 -111.58 -66.60
C VAL A 556 7.22 -110.21 -66.65
N MET A 557 6.35 -109.93 -65.68
CA MET A 557 5.88 -108.57 -65.38
C MET A 557 6.95 -107.85 -64.55
N PRO A 558 7.54 -106.73 -65.02
CA PRO A 558 8.69 -106.11 -64.36
C PRO A 558 8.28 -105.42 -63.05
N THR A 559 9.09 -105.58 -62.00
CA THR A 559 8.83 -104.96 -60.69
C THR A 559 10.05 -104.30 -60.07
N SER A 560 9.81 -103.28 -59.24
CA SER A 560 10.85 -102.57 -58.50
C SER A 560 10.83 -102.94 -57.01
N PRO A 561 12.00 -102.98 -56.33
CA PRO A 561 12.07 -103.10 -54.87
C PRO A 561 11.27 -102.02 -54.14
N GLY A 562 10.70 -102.37 -52.99
CA GLY A 562 9.85 -101.48 -52.16
C GLY A 562 8.43 -101.26 -52.68
N LYS A 563 8.15 -101.50 -53.98
CA LYS A 563 6.81 -101.35 -54.55
C LYS A 563 5.88 -102.52 -54.16
N LYS A 564 4.58 -102.24 -54.11
CA LYS A 564 3.50 -103.13 -53.65
C LYS A 564 2.56 -103.45 -54.81
N TYR A 565 2.36 -104.73 -55.09
CA TYR A 565 1.56 -105.19 -56.21
C TYR A 565 0.31 -105.94 -55.71
N ARG A 566 -0.87 -105.44 -56.07
CA ARG A 566 -2.15 -106.12 -55.86
C ARG A 566 -2.35 -107.09 -57.01
N TYR A 567 -2.48 -108.38 -56.74
CA TYR A 567 -3.00 -109.35 -57.71
C TYR A 567 -4.43 -109.72 -57.33
N SER A 568 -5.33 -109.74 -58.31
CA SER A 568 -6.76 -110.00 -58.07
C SER A 568 -7.49 -110.62 -59.25
N CYS A 569 -8.66 -111.19 -58.97
CA CYS A 569 -9.63 -111.66 -59.97
C CYS A 569 -11.04 -111.63 -59.37
N TRP A 570 -12.04 -111.85 -60.23
CA TRP A 570 -13.34 -112.35 -59.80
C TRP A 570 -13.41 -113.84 -60.13
N TYR A 571 -14.00 -114.66 -59.26
CA TYR A 571 -14.21 -116.09 -59.53
C TYR A 571 -15.59 -116.58 -59.10
N ARG A 572 -16.05 -117.67 -59.70
CA ARG A 572 -17.22 -118.44 -59.27
C ARG A 572 -16.95 -119.93 -59.44
N SER A 573 -17.59 -120.78 -58.65
CA SER A 573 -17.37 -122.24 -58.63
C SER A 573 -18.67 -123.00 -58.38
N SER A 574 -18.77 -124.21 -58.91
CA SER A 574 -19.90 -125.11 -58.62
C SER A 574 -19.80 -125.72 -57.22
N ALA A 575 -20.91 -126.25 -56.70
CA ALA A 575 -20.98 -126.85 -55.37
C ALA A 575 -20.12 -128.12 -55.22
N ASP A 576 -19.86 -128.82 -56.33
CA ASP A 576 -19.03 -130.03 -56.40
C ASP A 576 -17.55 -129.76 -56.76
N PHE A 577 -17.13 -128.49 -56.88
CA PHE A 577 -15.75 -128.12 -57.23
C PHE A 577 -14.75 -128.57 -56.14
N ASN A 578 -13.97 -129.62 -56.42
CA ASN A 578 -13.11 -130.27 -55.43
C ASN A 578 -11.64 -129.81 -55.44
N GLY A 579 -11.39 -128.57 -55.86
CA GLY A 579 -10.06 -127.99 -55.97
C GLY A 579 -9.26 -127.92 -54.65
N THR A 580 -7.94 -128.16 -54.69
CA THR A 580 -7.10 -128.14 -53.48
C THR A 580 -6.49 -126.76 -53.18
N PRO A 581 -6.31 -126.37 -51.90
CA PRO A 581 -5.62 -125.11 -51.55
C PRO A 581 -4.17 -125.01 -52.04
N GLY A 582 -3.54 -126.14 -52.39
CA GLY A 582 -2.21 -126.19 -52.99
C GLY A 582 -2.21 -125.61 -54.40
N ASN A 583 -3.08 -126.13 -55.28
CA ASN A 583 -3.03 -125.92 -56.73
C ASN A 583 -4.38 -125.46 -57.36
N SER A 584 -5.36 -125.00 -56.57
CA SER A 584 -6.54 -124.28 -57.05
C SER A 584 -6.54 -122.83 -56.54
N LYS A 585 -5.74 -121.95 -57.17
CA LYS A 585 -5.53 -120.57 -56.70
C LYS A 585 -4.93 -119.64 -57.76
N MET A 586 -4.99 -118.34 -57.48
CA MET A 586 -4.03 -117.39 -58.03
C MET A 586 -2.64 -117.67 -57.43
N ARG A 587 -1.66 -117.98 -58.27
CA ARG A 587 -0.26 -118.21 -57.89
C ARG A 587 0.61 -117.05 -58.37
N LEU A 588 1.33 -116.46 -57.42
CA LEU A 588 2.37 -115.47 -57.67
C LEU A 588 3.75 -116.11 -57.55
N SER A 589 4.46 -116.17 -58.67
CA SER A 589 5.85 -116.60 -58.73
C SER A 589 6.77 -115.42 -59.06
N ASN A 590 8.06 -115.52 -58.72
CA ASN A 590 9.08 -114.58 -59.19
C ASN A 590 9.47 -114.86 -60.65
N GLN A 591 10.45 -114.12 -61.18
CA GLN A 591 10.95 -114.32 -62.55
C GLN A 591 11.50 -115.74 -62.80
N ASN A 592 12.05 -116.40 -61.77
CA ASN A 592 12.58 -117.76 -61.77
C ASN A 592 11.51 -118.85 -61.57
N GLU A 593 10.22 -118.48 -61.50
CA GLU A 593 9.05 -119.36 -61.30
C GLU A 593 8.87 -119.91 -59.87
N GLU A 594 9.76 -119.56 -58.95
CA GLU A 594 9.68 -119.87 -57.52
C GLU A 594 8.42 -119.23 -56.91
N LEU A 595 7.66 -119.98 -56.12
CA LEU A 595 6.42 -119.50 -55.48
C LEU A 595 6.76 -118.49 -54.37
N ILE A 596 6.37 -117.23 -54.56
CA ILE A 596 6.60 -116.14 -53.58
C ILE A 596 5.31 -115.60 -52.96
N GLY A 597 4.15 -115.91 -53.54
CA GLY A 597 2.84 -115.56 -52.98
C GLY A 597 1.70 -116.44 -53.50
N GLY A 598 0.65 -116.59 -52.69
CA GLY A 598 -0.58 -117.27 -53.09
C GLY A 598 -0.99 -118.40 -52.15
N ALA A 599 -1.93 -118.08 -51.25
CA ALA A 599 -2.76 -119.05 -50.52
C ALA A 599 -4.23 -118.59 -50.37
N THR A 600 -4.62 -117.48 -50.99
CA THR A 600 -6.03 -117.18 -51.32
C THR A 600 -6.45 -118.14 -52.43
N PHE A 601 -7.08 -119.24 -52.04
CA PHE A 601 -7.47 -120.34 -52.92
C PHE A 601 -8.93 -120.24 -53.34
N PHE A 602 -9.26 -120.86 -54.47
CA PHE A 602 -10.64 -120.95 -54.95
C PHE A 602 -11.38 -122.03 -54.16
N VAL A 603 -12.37 -121.63 -53.37
CA VAL A 603 -13.24 -122.54 -52.62
C VAL A 603 -14.40 -123.05 -53.50
N ALA A 604 -14.98 -124.18 -53.10
CA ALA A 604 -16.23 -124.69 -53.64
C ALA A 604 -17.44 -123.78 -53.34
N ASP A 605 -18.54 -124.05 -54.04
CA ASP A 605 -19.86 -123.44 -53.79
C ASP A 605 -19.83 -121.90 -53.76
N LYS A 606 -19.34 -121.29 -54.85
CA LYS A 606 -19.41 -119.85 -55.08
C LYS A 606 -20.21 -119.60 -56.35
N SER A 607 -21.52 -119.79 -56.26
CA SER A 607 -22.46 -119.56 -57.37
C SER A 607 -22.45 -118.12 -57.87
N ALA A 608 -22.19 -117.15 -57.00
CA ALA A 608 -22.00 -115.74 -57.34
C ALA A 608 -20.52 -115.36 -57.55
N TRP A 609 -20.27 -114.48 -58.50
CA TRP A 609 -18.96 -113.87 -58.74
C TRP A 609 -18.42 -113.20 -57.47
N THR A 610 -17.30 -113.71 -56.97
CA THR A 610 -16.64 -113.31 -55.72
C THR A 610 -15.31 -112.65 -56.04
N TYR A 611 -15.07 -111.43 -55.54
CA TYR A 611 -13.76 -110.77 -55.69
C TYR A 611 -12.72 -111.42 -54.78
N LEU A 612 -11.55 -111.72 -55.34
CA LEU A 612 -10.41 -112.29 -54.65
C LEU A 612 -9.20 -111.41 -54.93
N SER A 613 -8.52 -110.92 -53.90
CA SER A 613 -7.29 -110.14 -54.05
C SER A 613 -6.30 -110.40 -52.92
N ALA A 614 -5.03 -110.12 -53.20
CA ALA A 614 -3.97 -110.03 -52.20
C ALA A 614 -2.92 -109.01 -52.67
N VAL A 615 -2.21 -108.40 -51.71
CA VAL A 615 -1.11 -107.47 -51.99
C VAL A 615 0.20 -108.14 -51.60
N TYR A 616 1.16 -108.16 -52.52
CA TYR A 616 2.54 -108.56 -52.26
C TYR A 616 3.43 -107.32 -52.22
N SER A 617 4.27 -107.18 -51.20
CA SER A 617 5.28 -106.11 -51.13
C SER A 617 6.61 -106.69 -51.60
N ILE A 618 7.22 -106.11 -52.64
CA ILE A 618 8.57 -106.47 -53.05
C ILE A 618 9.53 -105.94 -51.95
N PRO A 619 10.34 -106.79 -51.28
CA PRO A 619 11.28 -106.30 -50.27
C PRO A 619 12.31 -105.34 -50.87
N GLU A 620 12.72 -104.30 -50.14
CA GLU A 620 13.65 -103.28 -50.66
C GLU A 620 15.04 -103.83 -51.03
N SER A 621 15.49 -104.87 -50.31
CA SER A 621 16.73 -105.61 -50.61
C SER A 621 16.39 -107.00 -51.12
N THR A 622 16.11 -107.14 -52.42
CA THR A 622 15.71 -108.42 -53.04
C THR A 622 16.31 -108.64 -54.43
N SER A 623 16.35 -109.90 -54.85
CA SER A 623 16.63 -110.33 -56.22
C SER A 623 15.36 -110.47 -57.09
N ILE A 624 14.17 -110.24 -56.54
CA ILE A 624 12.90 -110.27 -57.29
C ILE A 624 12.79 -109.01 -58.18
N THR A 625 13.14 -109.16 -59.45
CA THR A 625 13.04 -108.09 -60.48
C THR A 625 11.77 -108.19 -61.32
N GLY A 626 10.95 -109.23 -61.12
CA GLY A 626 9.64 -109.33 -61.74
C GLY A 626 8.80 -110.48 -61.22
N LEU A 627 7.52 -110.42 -61.58
CA LEU A 627 6.46 -111.33 -61.16
C LEU A 627 5.93 -112.14 -62.35
N LYS A 628 5.49 -113.36 -62.09
CA LYS A 628 4.70 -114.20 -63.00
C LYS A 628 3.39 -114.56 -62.28
N LEU A 629 2.26 -114.19 -62.87
CA LEU A 629 0.94 -114.57 -62.36
C LEU A 629 0.41 -115.77 -63.12
N SER A 630 -0.21 -116.70 -62.40
CA SER A 630 -0.87 -117.86 -62.98
C SER A 630 -2.14 -118.19 -62.20
N ILE A 631 -3.10 -118.79 -62.89
CA ILE A 631 -4.34 -119.34 -62.34
C ILE A 631 -4.19 -120.85 -62.45
N LEU A 632 -4.17 -121.56 -61.33
CA LEU A 632 -4.15 -123.03 -61.33
C LEU A 632 -5.52 -123.54 -60.85
N ALA A 633 -5.93 -124.68 -61.39
CA ALA A 633 -7.06 -125.49 -60.95
C ALA A 633 -6.65 -126.97 -60.85
N ASP A 634 -6.83 -127.56 -59.66
CA ASP A 634 -6.51 -128.95 -59.31
C ASP A 634 -7.80 -129.72 -58.98
N ASN A 635 -8.72 -129.80 -59.96
CA ASN A 635 -10.07 -130.36 -59.81
C ASN A 635 -10.32 -131.61 -60.67
N THR A 636 -10.97 -132.60 -60.07
CA THR A 636 -11.51 -133.80 -60.74
C THR A 636 -13.05 -133.86 -60.72
N ALA A 637 -13.70 -132.99 -59.94
CA ALA A 637 -15.14 -132.75 -59.93
C ALA A 637 -15.42 -131.24 -59.86
N GLY A 638 -16.58 -130.83 -60.36
CA GLY A 638 -17.02 -129.44 -60.48
C GLY A 638 -16.15 -128.50 -61.32
N THR A 639 -16.69 -127.32 -61.58
CA THR A 639 -16.13 -126.31 -62.50
C THR A 639 -15.80 -125.03 -61.75
N LEU A 640 -14.66 -124.43 -62.09
CA LEU A 640 -14.24 -123.09 -61.69
C LEU A 640 -14.29 -122.15 -62.90
N TRP A 641 -14.75 -120.92 -62.68
CA TRP A 641 -14.65 -119.82 -63.63
C TRP A 641 -13.89 -118.66 -62.99
N VAL A 642 -13.02 -118.00 -63.75
CA VAL A 642 -12.21 -116.85 -63.30
C VAL A 642 -12.23 -115.75 -64.36
N ASP A 643 -12.36 -114.50 -63.93
CA ASP A 643 -12.57 -113.32 -64.76
C ASP A 643 -11.89 -112.08 -64.14
N ASP A 644 -11.82 -110.97 -64.88
CA ASP A 644 -11.29 -109.68 -64.43
C ASP A 644 -9.93 -109.79 -63.70
N VAL A 645 -9.01 -110.55 -64.30
CA VAL A 645 -7.73 -110.93 -63.68
C VAL A 645 -6.70 -109.82 -63.83
N ALA A 646 -6.31 -109.20 -62.73
CA ALA A 646 -5.45 -108.02 -62.71
C ALA A 646 -4.20 -108.18 -61.83
N MET A 647 -3.16 -107.44 -62.18
CA MET A 647 -2.00 -107.17 -61.33
C MET A 647 -1.67 -105.69 -61.40
N GLU A 648 -1.70 -104.96 -60.30
CA GLU A 648 -1.61 -103.50 -60.28
C GLU A 648 -0.55 -103.04 -59.28
N GLU A 649 0.22 -102.01 -59.63
CA GLU A 649 1.09 -101.29 -58.68
C GLU A 649 0.20 -100.38 -57.81
N VAL A 650 0.22 -100.59 -56.49
CA VAL A 650 -0.71 -99.95 -55.53
C VAL A 650 -0.01 -99.20 -54.40
N THR A 651 1.31 -99.00 -54.45
CA THR A 651 2.10 -98.33 -53.39
C THR A 651 1.57 -96.93 -53.12
N GLU A 652 1.43 -96.12 -54.17
CA GLU A 652 0.97 -94.73 -54.06
C GLU A 652 -0.52 -94.66 -53.75
N LEU A 653 -1.34 -95.59 -54.25
CA LEU A 653 -2.76 -95.69 -53.89
C LEU A 653 -2.95 -95.96 -52.39
N LEU A 654 -2.18 -96.90 -51.82
CA LEU A 654 -2.21 -97.22 -50.40
C LEU A 654 -1.64 -96.08 -49.54
N ALA A 655 -0.54 -95.45 -49.96
CA ALA A 655 0.04 -94.29 -49.29
C ALA A 655 -0.91 -93.10 -49.28
N ASN A 656 -1.55 -92.79 -50.42
CA ASN A 656 -2.55 -91.73 -50.53
C ASN A 656 -3.79 -92.03 -49.68
N THR A 657 -4.22 -93.30 -49.59
CA THR A 657 -5.33 -93.70 -48.71
C THR A 657 -5.01 -93.41 -47.24
N GLN A 658 -3.79 -93.73 -46.78
CA GLN A 658 -3.36 -93.37 -45.43
C GLN A 658 -3.25 -91.85 -45.25
N ALA A 659 -2.63 -91.15 -46.19
CA ALA A 659 -2.48 -89.69 -46.14
C ALA A 659 -3.82 -88.95 -46.10
N ILE A 660 -4.86 -89.46 -46.78
CA ILE A 660 -6.24 -88.95 -46.70
C ILE A 660 -6.85 -89.20 -45.32
N SER A 661 -6.62 -90.38 -44.71
CA SER A 661 -7.06 -90.66 -43.34
C SER A 661 -6.38 -89.75 -42.31
N ASP A 662 -5.07 -89.54 -42.45
CA ASP A 662 -4.28 -88.65 -41.60
C ASP A 662 -4.70 -87.18 -41.78
N LEU A 663 -4.98 -86.76 -43.02
CA LEU A 663 -5.48 -85.42 -43.34
C LEU A 663 -6.89 -85.22 -42.77
N SER A 664 -7.80 -86.18 -42.92
CA SER A 664 -9.14 -86.12 -42.33
C SER A 664 -9.06 -85.97 -40.81
N THR A 665 -8.18 -86.73 -40.16
CA THR A 665 -7.94 -86.63 -38.71
C THR A 665 -7.44 -85.24 -38.31
N LYS A 666 -6.49 -84.67 -39.07
CA LYS A 666 -5.98 -83.31 -38.85
C LYS A 666 -7.04 -82.23 -39.11
N VAL A 667 -7.90 -82.41 -40.11
CA VAL A 667 -9.02 -81.50 -40.39
C VAL A 667 -10.03 -81.51 -39.25
N THR A 668 -10.37 -82.67 -38.68
CA THR A 668 -11.22 -82.76 -37.47
C THR A 668 -10.58 -82.10 -36.25
N GLN A 669 -9.26 -82.21 -36.06
CA GLN A 669 -8.54 -81.51 -35.00
C GLN A 669 -8.53 -79.98 -35.20
N LEU A 670 -8.38 -79.53 -36.44
CA LEU A 670 -8.46 -78.11 -36.81
C LEU A 670 -9.89 -77.57 -36.60
N ASP A 671 -10.92 -78.31 -36.96
CA ASP A 671 -12.33 -77.92 -36.76
C ASP A 671 -12.66 -77.72 -35.26
N GLY A 672 -12.24 -78.64 -34.39
CA GLY A 672 -12.34 -78.47 -32.94
C GLY A 672 -11.53 -77.27 -32.41
N THR A 673 -10.37 -77.00 -33.00
CA THR A 673 -9.53 -75.84 -32.65
C THR A 673 -10.19 -74.52 -33.08
N VAL A 674 -10.72 -74.45 -34.30
CA VAL A 674 -11.44 -73.30 -34.86
C VAL A 674 -12.73 -73.05 -34.08
N THR A 675 -13.45 -74.10 -33.67
CA THR A 675 -14.64 -73.99 -32.80
C THR A 675 -14.28 -73.39 -31.44
N SER A 676 -13.19 -73.83 -30.82
CA SER A 676 -12.68 -73.26 -29.57
C SER A 676 -12.26 -71.79 -29.72
N GLN A 677 -11.55 -71.46 -30.80
CA GLN A 677 -11.17 -70.08 -31.13
C GLN A 677 -12.38 -69.19 -31.43
N ALA A 678 -13.42 -69.70 -32.11
CA ALA A 678 -14.66 -68.97 -32.35
C ALA A 678 -15.43 -68.68 -31.04
N ALA A 679 -15.43 -69.62 -30.09
CA ALA A 679 -15.97 -69.39 -28.75
C ALA A 679 -15.17 -68.32 -27.99
N GLN A 680 -13.83 -68.39 -28.02
CA GLN A 680 -12.95 -67.37 -27.42
C GLN A 680 -13.14 -65.98 -28.05
N LEU A 681 -13.24 -65.89 -29.38
CA LEU A 681 -13.55 -64.65 -30.10
C LEU A 681 -14.93 -64.09 -29.77
N THR A 682 -15.91 -64.95 -29.48
CA THR A 682 -17.24 -64.54 -29.03
C THR A 682 -17.21 -63.95 -27.62
N VAL A 683 -16.44 -64.56 -26.70
CA VAL A 683 -16.21 -64.01 -25.34
C VAL A 683 -15.45 -62.68 -25.41
N LEU A 684 -14.32 -62.63 -26.13
CA LEU A 684 -13.54 -61.40 -26.34
C LEU A 684 -14.38 -60.26 -26.95
N ARG A 685 -15.32 -60.59 -27.84
CA ARG A 685 -16.27 -59.61 -28.41
C ARG A 685 -17.28 -59.11 -27.37
N SER A 686 -17.78 -60.00 -26.51
CA SER A 686 -18.66 -59.64 -25.38
C SER A 686 -17.94 -58.72 -24.40
N ASP A 687 -16.72 -59.07 -24.00
CA ASP A 687 -15.87 -58.27 -23.10
C ASP A 687 -15.59 -56.88 -23.69
N LEU A 688 -15.25 -56.83 -25.00
CA LEU A 688 -15.03 -55.57 -25.72
C LEU A 688 -16.29 -54.68 -25.74
N THR A 689 -17.49 -55.26 -25.91
CA THR A 689 -18.75 -54.49 -25.82
C THR A 689 -19.07 -54.01 -24.39
N GLY A 690 -18.66 -54.76 -23.36
CA GLY A 690 -18.73 -54.31 -21.97
C GLY A 690 -17.79 -53.13 -21.70
N VAL A 691 -16.57 -53.18 -22.25
CA VAL A 691 -15.58 -52.09 -22.17
C VAL A 691 -16.05 -50.84 -22.93
N SER A 692 -16.64 -50.99 -24.12
CA SER A 692 -17.13 -49.84 -24.89
C SER A 692 -18.30 -49.14 -24.19
N GLY A 693 -19.30 -49.89 -23.70
CA GLY A 693 -20.41 -49.33 -22.91
C GLY A 693 -19.93 -48.66 -21.61
N SER A 694 -18.91 -49.22 -20.96
CA SER A 694 -18.26 -48.59 -19.79
C SER A 694 -17.54 -47.30 -20.16
N THR A 695 -16.94 -47.23 -21.35
CA THR A 695 -16.27 -46.03 -21.85
C THR A 695 -17.29 -44.94 -22.18
N GLU A 696 -18.40 -45.27 -22.85
CA GLU A 696 -19.50 -44.33 -23.13
C GLU A 696 -20.14 -43.76 -21.84
N ALA A 697 -20.35 -44.62 -20.83
CA ALA A 697 -20.83 -44.21 -19.52
C ALA A 697 -19.83 -43.26 -18.82
N ASN A 698 -18.53 -43.58 -18.86
CA ASN A 698 -17.47 -42.73 -18.32
C ASN A 698 -17.35 -41.39 -19.07
N THR A 699 -17.49 -41.38 -20.40
CA THR A 699 -17.52 -40.15 -21.20
C THR A 699 -18.72 -39.28 -20.82
N THR A 700 -19.89 -39.87 -20.63
CA THR A 700 -21.11 -39.15 -20.19
C THR A 700 -20.94 -38.58 -18.78
N ALA A 701 -20.39 -39.37 -17.85
CA ALA A 701 -20.11 -38.91 -16.49
C ALA A 701 -19.06 -37.79 -16.46
N LEU A 702 -18.02 -37.87 -17.30
CA LEU A 702 -17.02 -36.82 -17.46
C LEU A 702 -17.62 -35.54 -18.04
N GLN A 703 -18.47 -35.63 -19.08
CA GLN A 703 -19.20 -34.48 -19.63
C GLN A 703 -20.08 -33.81 -18.58
N GLN A 704 -20.85 -34.59 -17.81
CA GLN A 704 -21.66 -34.07 -16.71
C GLN A 704 -20.80 -33.41 -15.61
N LEU A 705 -19.63 -33.96 -15.31
CA LEU A 705 -18.68 -33.34 -14.38
C LEU A 705 -18.13 -32.03 -14.95
N THR A 706 -17.70 -31.98 -16.21
CA THR A 706 -17.26 -30.75 -16.89
C THR A 706 -18.34 -29.68 -16.85
N THR A 707 -19.58 -29.98 -17.24
CA THR A 707 -20.69 -29.01 -17.17
C THR A 707 -20.94 -28.51 -15.75
N ARG A 708 -20.86 -29.39 -14.73
CA ARG A 708 -21.00 -29.01 -13.32
C ARG A 708 -19.83 -28.15 -12.81
N VAL A 709 -18.61 -28.42 -13.28
CA VAL A 709 -17.40 -27.65 -12.96
C VAL A 709 -17.50 -26.27 -13.59
N THR A 710 -17.77 -26.14 -14.89
CA THR A 710 -17.97 -24.83 -15.54
C THR A 710 -19.12 -24.03 -14.91
N THR A 711 -20.25 -24.67 -14.61
CA THR A 711 -21.36 -24.01 -13.89
C THR A 711 -20.98 -23.56 -12.46
N ALA A 712 -19.96 -24.18 -11.85
CA ALA A 712 -19.42 -23.74 -10.57
C ALA A 712 -18.38 -22.64 -10.74
N GLU A 713 -17.51 -22.71 -11.75
CA GLU A 713 -16.52 -21.70 -12.14
C GLU A 713 -17.22 -20.37 -12.48
N ASP A 714 -18.26 -20.38 -13.33
CA ASP A 714 -19.08 -19.20 -13.67
C ASP A 714 -19.69 -18.54 -12.42
N LYS A 715 -20.11 -19.35 -11.43
CA LYS A 715 -20.69 -18.88 -10.17
C LYS A 715 -19.63 -18.37 -9.20
N ILE A 716 -18.45 -18.99 -9.16
CA ILE A 716 -17.30 -18.53 -8.37
C ILE A 716 -16.84 -17.19 -8.91
N GLU A 717 -16.72 -17.03 -10.23
CA GLU A 717 -16.40 -15.74 -10.87
C GLU A 717 -17.48 -14.69 -10.55
N THR A 718 -18.76 -15.01 -10.73
CA THR A 718 -19.86 -14.10 -10.36
C THR A 718 -19.81 -13.69 -8.88
N THR A 719 -19.45 -14.62 -7.98
CA THR A 719 -19.31 -14.35 -6.54
C THR A 719 -18.06 -13.52 -6.24
N SER A 720 -16.95 -13.76 -6.95
CA SER A 720 -15.72 -12.98 -6.87
C SER A 720 -15.97 -11.52 -7.25
N GLN A 721 -16.65 -11.28 -8.38
CA GLN A 721 -17.06 -9.94 -8.81
C GLN A 721 -17.97 -9.24 -7.78
N GLN A 722 -18.89 -9.97 -7.15
CA GLN A 722 -19.71 -9.43 -6.05
C GLN A 722 -18.89 -9.09 -4.80
N ILE A 723 -17.89 -9.90 -4.44
CA ILE A 723 -16.98 -9.63 -3.33
C ILE A 723 -16.11 -8.39 -3.63
N ILE A 724 -15.58 -8.24 -4.84
CA ILE A 724 -14.81 -7.07 -5.28
C ILE A 724 -15.67 -5.79 -5.21
N GLN A 725 -16.93 -5.86 -5.64
CA GLN A 725 -17.88 -4.73 -5.51
C GLN A 725 -18.18 -4.37 -4.05
N LEU A 726 -18.39 -5.37 -3.18
CA LEU A 726 -18.59 -5.15 -1.75
C LEU A 726 -17.34 -4.54 -1.09
N GLN A 727 -16.15 -5.02 -1.42
CA GLN A 727 -14.88 -4.52 -0.88
C GLN A 727 -14.63 -3.06 -1.32
N THR A 728 -14.83 -2.76 -2.62
CA THR A 728 -14.81 -1.38 -3.15
C THR A 728 -15.81 -0.47 -2.42
N GLY A 729 -17.00 -0.98 -2.11
CA GLY A 729 -18.01 -0.26 -1.33
C GLY A 729 -17.59 0.00 0.13
N VAL A 730 -16.95 -0.97 0.78
CA VAL A 730 -16.40 -0.85 2.14
C VAL A 730 -15.24 0.16 2.17
N ASP A 731 -14.34 0.13 1.20
CA ASP A 731 -13.22 1.07 1.12
C ASP A 731 -13.71 2.51 0.86
N GLY A 732 -14.74 2.68 0.03
CA GLY A 732 -15.43 3.97 -0.14
C GLY A 732 -16.12 4.47 1.13
N VAL A 733 -16.66 3.57 1.97
CA VAL A 733 -17.21 3.91 3.30
C VAL A 733 -16.09 4.29 4.28
N ASN A 734 -14.96 3.56 4.29
CA ASN A 734 -13.81 3.85 5.13
C ASN A 734 -13.19 5.21 4.79
N ALA A 735 -12.91 5.49 3.51
CA ALA A 735 -12.40 6.79 3.07
C ALA A 735 -13.33 7.96 3.41
N LYS A 736 -14.65 7.72 3.42
CA LYS A 736 -15.66 8.69 3.88
C LYS A 736 -15.69 8.83 5.41
N ALA A 737 -15.46 7.76 6.16
CA ALA A 737 -15.31 7.79 7.61
C ALA A 737 -14.05 8.58 8.04
N ASP A 738 -12.92 8.38 7.35
CA ASP A 738 -11.69 9.15 7.56
C ASP A 738 -11.89 10.63 7.21
N SER A 739 -12.52 10.91 6.06
CA SER A 739 -12.89 12.28 5.67
C SER A 739 -13.78 12.97 6.71
N ASN A 740 -14.77 12.25 7.25
CA ASN A 740 -15.61 12.73 8.36
C ASN A 740 -14.80 12.92 9.65
N SER A 741 -13.87 12.02 9.97
CA SER A 741 -12.98 12.14 11.13
C SER A 741 -12.11 13.39 11.06
N ILE A 742 -11.51 13.67 9.89
CA ILE A 742 -10.72 14.88 9.64
C ILE A 742 -11.61 16.13 9.75
N ALA A 743 -12.83 16.11 9.19
CA ALA A 743 -13.77 17.21 9.31
C ALA A 743 -14.21 17.47 10.77
N ILE A 744 -14.44 16.41 11.55
CA ILE A 744 -14.78 16.49 12.98
C ILE A 744 -13.59 17.02 13.80
N GLN A 745 -12.36 16.60 13.49
CA GLN A 745 -11.14 17.14 14.13
C GLN A 745 -10.95 18.63 13.80
N GLY A 746 -11.15 19.03 12.54
CA GLY A 746 -11.12 20.43 12.11
C GLY A 746 -12.17 21.29 12.81
N LEU A 747 -13.42 20.80 12.89
CA LEU A 747 -14.49 21.45 13.63
C LEU A 747 -14.17 21.56 15.13
N THR A 748 -13.63 20.49 15.73
CA THR A 748 -13.22 20.47 17.15
C THR A 748 -12.14 21.51 17.43
N ALA A 749 -11.14 21.63 16.55
CA ALA A 749 -10.10 22.65 16.65
C ALA A 749 -10.67 24.07 16.50
N THR A 750 -11.58 24.30 15.55
CA THR A 750 -12.27 25.59 15.36
C THR A 750 -13.13 25.96 16.58
N VAL A 751 -13.93 25.03 17.12
CA VAL A 751 -14.75 25.25 18.33
C VAL A 751 -13.86 25.50 19.55
N THR A 752 -12.71 24.83 19.66
CA THR A 752 -11.73 25.07 20.74
C THR A 752 -11.14 26.48 20.65
N GLN A 753 -10.74 26.95 19.46
CA GLN A 753 -10.27 28.33 19.27
C GLN A 753 -11.37 29.36 19.52
N GLN A 754 -12.61 29.07 19.14
CA GLN A 754 -13.76 29.93 19.44
C GLN A 754 -14.02 30.01 20.95
N GLY A 755 -13.92 28.90 21.68
CA GLY A 755 -13.98 28.87 23.15
C GLY A 755 -12.90 29.75 23.78
N GLN A 756 -11.63 29.55 23.41
CA GLN A 756 -10.50 30.37 23.88
C GLN A 756 -10.69 31.87 23.58
N LYS A 757 -11.26 32.21 22.42
CA LYS A 757 -11.58 33.60 22.05
C LYS A 757 -12.76 34.16 22.85
N LEU A 758 -13.77 33.36 23.16
CA LEU A 758 -14.88 33.74 24.02
C LEU A 758 -14.42 33.96 25.47
N ASP A 759 -13.55 33.11 25.99
CA ASP A 759 -12.93 33.27 27.32
C ASP A 759 -12.10 34.57 27.39
N ALA A 760 -11.28 34.84 26.37
CA ALA A 760 -10.56 36.11 26.26
C ALA A 760 -11.52 37.31 26.21
N THR A 761 -12.58 37.23 25.39
CA THR A 761 -13.61 38.30 25.31
C THR A 761 -14.34 38.50 26.64
N ALA A 762 -14.55 37.44 27.42
CA ALA A 762 -15.15 37.51 28.75
C ALA A 762 -14.20 38.13 29.79
N GLN A 763 -12.89 37.87 29.68
CA GLN A 763 -11.85 38.52 30.49
C GLN A 763 -11.72 40.01 30.15
N ASP A 764 -11.76 40.38 28.86
CA ASP A 764 -11.79 41.76 28.39
C ASP A 764 -13.04 42.49 28.91
N LEU A 765 -14.23 41.88 28.79
CA LEU A 765 -15.49 42.44 29.29
C LEU A 765 -15.48 42.61 30.82
N THR A 766 -14.87 41.66 31.54
CA THR A 766 -14.71 41.75 33.01
C THR A 766 -13.74 42.87 33.39
N SER A 767 -12.65 43.03 32.63
CA SER A 767 -11.65 44.09 32.81
C SER A 767 -12.25 45.48 32.51
N LEU A 768 -13.03 45.59 31.43
CA LEU A 768 -13.78 46.81 31.08
C LEU A 768 -14.83 47.15 32.15
N LYS A 769 -15.54 46.15 32.69
CA LYS A 769 -16.49 46.35 33.80
C LYS A 769 -15.79 46.85 35.06
N ALA A 770 -14.59 46.35 35.38
CA ALA A 770 -13.77 46.84 36.47
C ALA A 770 -13.31 48.29 36.23
N GLN A 771 -12.76 48.59 35.05
CA GLN A 771 -12.35 49.95 34.66
C GLN A 771 -13.50 50.96 34.71
N ILE A 772 -14.71 50.59 34.25
CA ILE A 772 -15.91 51.43 34.36
C ILE A 772 -16.30 51.63 35.84
N GLY A 773 -16.13 50.60 36.68
CA GLY A 773 -16.29 50.71 38.13
C GLY A 773 -15.32 51.71 38.76
N ASP A 774 -14.03 51.60 38.44
CA ASP A 774 -12.96 52.47 38.96
C ASP A 774 -13.07 53.90 38.44
N VAL A 775 -13.45 54.09 37.17
CA VAL A 775 -13.73 55.42 36.58
C VAL A 775 -14.95 56.06 37.25
N ASN A 776 -16.04 55.31 37.47
CA ASN A 776 -17.21 55.80 38.18
C ASN A 776 -16.90 56.12 39.65
N ALA A 777 -16.14 55.27 40.34
CA ALA A 777 -15.70 55.51 41.72
C ALA A 777 -14.78 56.75 41.82
N THR A 778 -13.86 56.91 40.86
CA THR A 778 -12.96 58.07 40.77
C THR A 778 -13.74 59.35 40.48
N ALA A 779 -14.63 59.34 39.48
CA ALA A 779 -15.47 60.49 39.12
C ALA A 779 -16.41 60.86 40.27
N PHE A 780 -17.04 59.89 40.95
CA PHE A 780 -17.88 60.14 42.12
C PHE A 780 -17.06 60.66 43.31
N SER A 781 -15.84 60.17 43.53
CA SER A 781 -14.93 60.67 44.57
C SER A 781 -14.45 62.10 44.28
N GLN A 782 -14.12 62.41 43.03
CA GLN A 782 -13.77 63.77 42.58
C GLN A 782 -14.95 64.73 42.67
N LEU A 783 -16.16 64.30 42.25
CA LEU A 783 -17.38 65.10 42.36
C LEU A 783 -17.77 65.33 43.82
N LYS A 784 -17.70 64.31 44.68
CA LYS A 784 -17.89 64.43 46.13
C LYS A 784 -16.85 65.35 46.77
N THR A 785 -15.59 65.27 46.35
CA THR A 785 -14.53 66.17 46.82
C THR A 785 -14.80 67.61 46.39
N THR A 786 -15.21 67.83 45.15
CA THR A 786 -15.57 69.15 44.61
C THR A 786 -16.82 69.71 45.31
N ALA A 787 -17.85 68.88 45.54
CA ALA A 787 -19.06 69.26 46.26
C ALA A 787 -18.77 69.58 47.74
N ASN A 788 -17.90 68.81 48.40
CA ASN A 788 -17.44 69.13 49.76
C ASN A 788 -16.64 70.44 49.79
N GLN A 789 -15.72 70.66 48.83
CA GLN A 789 -14.96 71.91 48.72
C GLN A 789 -15.86 73.11 48.41
N GLN A 790 -16.89 72.94 47.58
CA GLN A 790 -17.92 73.95 47.33
C GLN A 790 -18.76 74.20 48.58
N GLY A 791 -19.16 73.16 49.31
CA GLY A 791 -19.83 73.25 50.60
C GLY A 791 -19.01 74.07 51.60
N SER A 792 -17.76 73.68 51.88
CA SER A 792 -16.90 74.43 52.79
C SER A 792 -16.57 75.86 52.30
N LYS A 793 -16.55 76.12 50.99
CA LYS A 793 -16.47 77.49 50.45
C LYS A 793 -17.77 78.27 50.65
N LEU A 794 -18.93 77.62 50.56
CA LEU A 794 -20.23 78.22 50.81
C LEU A 794 -20.42 78.51 52.30
N ASP A 795 -19.99 77.59 53.17
CA ASP A 795 -19.94 77.77 54.63
C ASP A 795 -18.99 78.90 55.02
N ALA A 796 -17.79 78.96 54.42
CA ALA A 796 -16.86 80.07 54.59
C ALA A 796 -17.47 81.39 54.08
N THR A 797 -18.10 81.40 52.90
CA THR A 797 -18.79 82.58 52.36
C THR A 797 -19.96 83.00 53.27
N ALA A 798 -20.66 82.06 53.90
CA ALA A 798 -21.74 82.34 54.85
C ALA A 798 -21.20 82.84 56.20
N GLN A 799 -20.07 82.34 56.67
CA GLN A 799 -19.35 82.85 57.83
C GLN A 799 -18.77 84.24 57.57
N ASP A 800 -18.26 84.52 56.37
CA ASP A 800 -17.84 85.84 55.90
C ASP A 800 -19.04 86.78 55.80
N LEU A 801 -20.19 86.32 55.29
CA LEU A 801 -21.41 87.14 55.20
C LEU A 801 -22.03 87.42 56.57
N VAL A 802 -21.95 86.47 57.52
CA VAL A 802 -22.31 86.69 58.92
C VAL A 802 -21.31 87.62 59.60
N SER A 803 -20.02 87.46 59.35
CA SER A 803 -18.97 88.33 59.91
C SER A 803 -19.08 89.74 59.35
N LEU A 804 -19.39 89.91 58.07
CA LEU A 804 -19.68 91.19 57.43
C LEU A 804 -20.99 91.78 57.94
N LYS A 805 -22.03 90.97 58.18
CA LYS A 805 -23.28 91.44 58.81
C LYS A 805 -23.04 91.90 60.25
N THR A 806 -22.21 91.21 61.02
CA THR A 806 -21.78 91.60 62.36
C THR A 806 -20.93 92.87 62.28
N GLN A 807 -19.92 92.94 61.41
CA GLN A 807 -19.11 94.14 61.19
C GLN A 807 -19.94 95.34 60.73
N VAL A 808 -20.93 95.17 59.84
CA VAL A 808 -21.84 96.26 59.43
C VAL A 808 -22.79 96.62 60.57
N GLY A 809 -23.21 95.66 61.40
CA GLY A 809 -23.96 95.91 62.63
C GLY A 809 -23.13 96.68 63.66
N ASP A 810 -21.88 96.30 63.87
CA ASP A 810 -20.92 96.92 64.77
C ASP A 810 -20.44 98.28 64.25
N VAL A 811 -20.28 98.47 62.94
CA VAL A 811 -20.02 99.78 62.32
C VAL A 811 -21.27 100.67 62.39
N SER A 812 -22.47 100.11 62.28
CA SER A 812 -23.71 100.86 62.51
C SER A 812 -23.88 101.24 63.98
N ALA A 813 -23.56 100.34 64.92
CA ALA A 813 -23.69 100.57 66.35
C ALA A 813 -22.56 101.43 66.92
N SER A 814 -21.32 101.21 66.51
CA SER A 814 -20.17 102.07 66.86
C SER A 814 -20.26 103.41 66.14
N GLY A 815 -20.66 103.46 64.87
CA GLY A 815 -20.91 104.71 64.15
C GLY A 815 -22.07 105.51 64.73
N PHE A 816 -23.18 104.86 65.13
CA PHE A 816 -24.28 105.53 65.84
C PHE A 816 -23.89 105.96 67.26
N ASN A 817 -23.12 105.16 68.00
CA ASN A 817 -22.64 105.55 69.32
C ASN A 817 -21.51 106.59 69.26
N GLN A 818 -20.67 106.58 68.23
CA GLN A 818 -19.70 107.64 67.92
C GLN A 818 -20.47 108.91 67.57
N LEU A 819 -21.38 108.90 66.60
CA LEU A 819 -22.20 110.08 66.26
C LEU A 819 -23.01 110.59 67.45
N LYS A 820 -23.57 109.71 68.28
CA LYS A 820 -24.26 110.09 69.54
C LYS A 820 -23.29 110.69 70.56
N THR A 821 -22.07 110.16 70.66
CA THR A 821 -21.01 110.69 71.54
C THR A 821 -20.48 112.01 71.00
N GLU A 822 -20.27 112.15 69.70
CA GLU A 822 -19.84 113.37 69.00
C GLU A 822 -20.91 114.45 69.06
N VAL A 823 -22.21 114.14 68.94
CA VAL A 823 -23.30 115.12 69.13
C VAL A 823 -23.41 115.54 70.60
N THR A 824 -23.26 114.60 71.54
CA THR A 824 -23.24 114.92 72.99
C THR A 824 -22.01 115.75 73.36
N GLN A 825 -20.84 115.40 72.81
CA GLN A 825 -19.60 116.14 72.96
C GLN A 825 -19.64 117.45 72.19
N GLN A 826 -20.29 117.59 71.04
CA GLN A 826 -20.51 118.87 70.36
C GLN A 826 -21.41 119.79 71.18
N GLY A 827 -22.45 119.26 71.84
CA GLY A 827 -23.23 120.04 72.83
C GLY A 827 -22.36 120.56 73.97
N GLN A 828 -21.48 119.72 74.53
CA GLN A 828 -20.50 120.13 75.56
C GLN A 828 -19.37 121.02 75.00
N THR A 829 -19.01 120.86 73.73
CA THR A 829 -17.90 121.57 73.06
C THR A 829 -18.35 122.91 72.52
N GLN A 830 -19.62 123.12 72.18
CA GLN A 830 -20.15 124.47 71.94
C GLN A 830 -20.18 125.28 73.25
N ALA A 831 -20.55 124.65 74.37
CA ALA A 831 -20.41 125.27 75.70
C ALA A 831 -18.94 125.53 76.08
N ALA A 832 -18.03 124.59 75.78
CA ALA A 832 -16.60 124.72 76.10
C ALA A 832 -15.82 125.62 75.12
N GLN A 833 -16.19 125.72 73.84
CA GLN A 833 -15.61 126.68 72.89
C GLN A 833 -15.95 128.12 73.28
N GLY A 834 -17.12 128.34 73.87
CA GLY A 834 -17.47 129.57 74.58
C GLY A 834 -16.51 129.95 75.74
N GLN A 835 -15.61 129.05 76.15
CA GLN A 835 -14.53 129.33 77.11
C GLN A 835 -13.11 129.07 76.55
N GLN A 836 -12.92 128.17 75.59
CA GLN A 836 -11.61 127.90 74.98
C GLN A 836 -11.19 128.91 73.90
N ILE A 837 -12.13 129.71 73.37
CA ILE A 837 -11.78 130.95 72.65
C ILE A 837 -10.98 131.91 73.55
N SER A 838 -11.15 131.83 74.89
CA SER A 838 -10.34 132.57 75.87
C SER A 838 -9.04 131.85 76.28
N GLY A 839 -8.65 130.73 75.65
CA GLY A 839 -7.52 129.91 76.12
C GLY A 839 -6.57 129.33 75.05
N ILE A 840 -7.06 128.95 73.85
CA ILE A 840 -6.25 128.26 72.81
C ILE A 840 -5.27 129.21 72.07
N GLN A 841 -5.09 130.43 72.57
CA GLN A 841 -4.06 131.38 72.16
C GLN A 841 -2.61 130.94 72.55
N THR A 842 -2.38 129.65 72.89
CA THR A 842 -1.26 129.21 73.75
C THR A 842 -0.62 127.83 73.39
N SER A 843 0.10 127.72 72.26
CA SER A 843 1.17 126.72 71.93
C SER A 843 0.87 125.36 71.22
N LEU A 844 1.92 124.71 70.64
CA LEU A 844 1.93 123.62 69.60
C LEU A 844 3.08 122.55 69.80
N GLY A 845 3.04 121.33 69.17
CA GLY A 845 4.20 120.36 69.03
C GLY A 845 3.93 118.88 68.54
N GLY A 846 4.93 118.09 68.02
CA GLY A 846 4.86 116.68 67.44
C GLY A 846 6.21 115.87 67.52
N LYS A 847 6.61 114.70 66.94
CA LYS A 847 6.21 113.62 65.93
C LYS A 847 7.27 112.41 66.05
N ALA A 848 7.39 111.24 65.35
CA ALA A 848 6.65 110.28 64.45
C ALA A 848 7.50 108.94 64.17
N ASP A 849 7.06 108.01 63.27
CA ASP A 849 7.77 106.85 62.58
C ASP A 849 8.21 105.53 63.34
N ALA A 850 8.72 104.40 62.76
CA ALA A 850 8.34 103.54 61.57
C ALA A 850 9.18 102.20 61.40
N SER A 851 8.71 101.26 60.52
CA SER A 851 9.43 100.17 59.74
C SER A 851 9.77 98.75 60.27
N VAL A 852 9.35 97.67 59.55
CA VAL A 852 9.95 96.29 59.35
C VAL A 852 9.33 95.61 58.08
N VAL A 853 9.97 94.55 57.53
CA VAL A 853 9.48 93.46 56.62
C VAL A 853 9.79 93.57 55.11
N GLN A 854 10.87 92.89 54.67
CA GLN A 854 11.22 92.57 53.28
C GLN A 854 12.00 91.24 53.19
N THR A 855 11.38 90.06 53.36
CA THR A 855 12.16 88.79 53.47
C THR A 855 11.45 87.49 53.07
N MET A 856 10.67 87.46 51.97
CA MET A 856 10.03 86.20 51.49
C MET A 856 10.05 85.93 49.96
N GLU A 857 10.72 86.75 49.14
CA GLU A 857 10.58 86.70 47.67
C GLU A 857 11.55 85.72 46.95
N ALA A 858 12.43 85.03 47.69
CA ALA A 858 13.69 84.49 47.14
C ALA A 858 13.73 82.95 46.91
N ARG A 859 12.69 82.30 46.36
CA ARG A 859 12.66 80.81 46.31
C ARG A 859 12.03 80.07 45.10
N VAL A 860 11.84 80.69 43.93
CA VAL A 860 11.08 80.07 42.80
C VAL A 860 11.72 80.23 41.40
N LYS A 861 13.01 79.90 41.19
CA LYS A 861 13.64 79.90 39.84
C LYS A 861 14.85 78.96 39.66
N THR A 862 14.68 77.65 39.41
CA THR A 862 15.76 76.80 38.84
C THR A 862 15.21 75.52 38.21
N LEU A 863 15.21 75.38 36.86
CA LEU A 863 14.91 74.10 36.18
C LEU A 863 15.38 74.01 34.71
N GLY A 864 16.46 74.70 34.32
CA GLY A 864 17.01 74.62 32.96
C GLY A 864 18.49 75.04 32.89
N GLY A 865 19.37 74.10 32.50
CA GLY A 865 20.81 74.30 32.34
C GLY A 865 21.32 73.59 31.09
N GLY A 866 22.43 74.07 30.51
CA GLY A 866 22.84 73.75 29.13
C GLY A 866 23.50 72.39 28.88
N GLY A 867 23.59 71.50 29.87
CA GLY A 867 24.29 70.23 29.77
C GLY A 867 25.82 70.35 29.85
N ASN A 868 26.52 69.20 29.83
CA ASN A 868 27.96 69.13 30.13
C ASN A 868 28.86 69.35 28.90
N LEU A 869 29.66 70.41 28.95
CA LEU A 869 30.56 70.88 27.88
C LEU A 869 31.95 70.20 27.89
N LEU A 870 32.25 69.41 28.93
CA LEU A 870 33.53 68.71 29.08
C LEU A 870 33.62 67.48 28.17
N ARG A 871 34.73 67.33 27.45
CA ARG A 871 35.13 66.06 26.80
C ARG A 871 35.91 65.21 27.83
N THR A 872 35.61 63.91 27.94
CA THR A 872 36.11 62.99 29.01
C THR A 872 35.48 63.19 30.40
N ALA A 873 34.17 63.49 30.45
CA ALA A 873 33.39 63.61 31.67
C ALA A 873 32.99 62.25 32.30
N THR A 874 32.82 61.19 31.51
CA THR A 874 32.70 59.81 32.05
C THR A 874 34.06 59.21 32.47
N MET A 875 35.15 59.96 32.26
CA MET A 875 36.53 59.60 32.62
C MET A 875 36.98 58.25 32.04
N THR A 876 36.45 57.87 30.88
CA THR A 876 36.74 56.63 30.16
C THR A 876 37.94 56.76 29.22
N GLY A 877 38.78 55.72 29.14
CA GLY A 877 40.03 55.75 28.36
C GLY A 877 41.19 56.42 29.09
N SER A 878 42.02 57.15 28.33
CA SER A 878 43.17 57.95 28.80
C SER A 878 42.78 59.43 28.91
N LEU A 879 43.29 60.13 29.94
CA LEU A 879 43.00 61.56 30.15
C LEU A 879 43.87 62.50 29.30
N ASN A 880 44.85 61.97 28.56
CA ASN A 880 45.72 62.73 27.65
C ASN A 880 45.09 62.75 26.25
N PRO A 881 44.82 63.91 25.61
CA PRO A 881 45.26 65.27 25.96
C PRO A 881 44.15 66.16 26.57
N ALA A 882 43.19 65.61 27.31
CA ALA A 882 42.03 66.33 27.83
C ALA A 882 42.24 67.02 29.20
N TRP A 883 43.17 66.54 30.04
CA TRP A 883 43.45 67.09 31.37
C TRP A 883 44.96 67.19 31.68
N PHE A 884 45.35 68.27 32.36
CA PHE A 884 46.71 68.52 32.82
C PHE A 884 46.79 68.59 34.35
N THR A 885 47.97 68.29 34.89
CA THR A 885 48.27 68.35 36.33
C THR A 885 49.43 69.29 36.59
N ARG A 886 49.40 70.01 37.71
CA ARG A 886 50.43 70.95 38.11
C ARG A 886 50.97 70.60 39.50
N SER A 887 52.27 70.33 39.57
CA SER A 887 52.98 70.23 40.84
C SER A 887 53.32 71.63 41.37
N ALA A 888 53.42 71.78 42.68
CA ALA A 888 53.56 73.10 43.31
C ALA A 888 54.94 73.77 43.10
N SER A 889 55.88 73.11 42.41
CA SER A 889 57.11 73.72 41.88
C SER A 889 56.88 74.54 40.61
N GLY A 890 55.67 74.52 40.04
CA GLY A 890 55.22 75.42 38.98
C GLY A 890 55.10 74.80 37.59
N SER A 891 55.79 73.68 37.35
CA SER A 891 55.73 72.94 36.07
C SER A 891 54.39 72.23 35.85
N TRP A 892 53.98 72.16 34.58
CA TRP A 892 52.81 71.42 34.13
C TRP A 892 53.22 70.07 33.55
N GLU A 893 52.61 69.00 34.07
CA GLU A 893 52.85 67.62 33.67
C GLU A 893 51.55 66.99 33.14
N ARG A 894 51.66 66.12 32.12
CA ARG A 894 50.48 65.48 31.52
C ARG A 894 49.95 64.40 32.46
N SER A 895 48.65 64.46 32.77
CA SER A 895 48.08 63.69 33.87
C SER A 895 47.98 62.19 33.54
N ASN A 896 48.62 61.35 34.36
CA ASN A 896 48.49 59.90 34.31
C ASN A 896 47.29 59.44 35.14
N LEU A 897 46.37 58.69 34.53
CA LEU A 897 45.22 58.09 35.19
C LEU A 897 45.61 56.80 35.92
N ILE A 898 45.34 56.72 37.23
CA ILE A 898 45.71 55.56 38.07
C ILE A 898 44.50 55.01 38.84
N LEU A 899 44.07 53.83 38.38
CA LEU A 899 43.37 52.73 39.09
C LEU A 899 42.03 53.01 39.83
N GLN A 900 41.16 51.99 39.84
CA GLN A 900 40.02 51.91 40.74
C GLN A 900 40.50 51.56 42.16
N ASP A 901 40.40 52.51 43.07
CA ASP A 901 40.41 52.29 44.52
C ASP A 901 38.97 52.02 45.01
N GLY A 902 38.80 51.27 46.11
CA GLY A 902 37.49 50.93 46.69
C GLY A 902 36.67 52.12 47.19
N ARG A 903 37.25 53.32 47.16
CA ARG A 903 36.60 54.61 47.47
C ARG A 903 35.89 55.23 46.25
N VAL A 904 36.20 54.79 45.03
CA VAL A 904 35.55 55.25 43.80
C VAL A 904 34.15 54.63 43.69
N PRO A 905 33.09 55.41 43.35
CA PRO A 905 31.75 54.87 43.16
C PRO A 905 31.69 53.70 42.20
N ARG A 906 31.06 52.60 42.63
CA ARG A 906 31.05 51.33 41.88
C ARG A 906 30.45 51.51 40.47
N GLY A 907 31.24 51.18 39.45
CA GLY A 907 30.88 51.38 38.03
C GLY A 907 31.34 52.71 37.43
N MET A 908 31.87 53.64 38.24
CA MET A 908 32.49 54.88 37.78
C MET A 908 34.02 54.78 37.73
N ARG A 909 34.65 55.81 37.15
CA ARG A 909 36.10 56.09 37.20
C ARG A 909 36.28 57.49 37.80
N ALA A 910 37.39 57.71 38.50
CA ALA A 910 37.68 58.97 39.17
C ALA A 910 39.03 59.53 38.72
N MET A 911 39.16 60.86 38.73
CA MET A 911 40.45 61.51 38.83
C MET A 911 40.85 61.46 40.30
N VAL A 912 41.96 60.80 40.59
CA VAL A 912 42.51 60.70 41.94
C VAL A 912 43.85 61.42 41.97
N HIS A 913 44.00 62.34 42.90
CA HIS A 913 45.25 63.07 43.09
C HIS A 913 45.78 62.86 44.50
N TYR A 914 47.02 62.34 44.60
CA TYR A 914 47.75 62.14 45.86
C TYR A 914 48.82 63.22 46.01
N ALA A 915 48.88 63.88 47.17
CA ALA A 915 49.94 64.83 47.50
C ALA A 915 50.74 64.31 48.71
N ASN A 916 51.81 63.57 48.38
CA ASN A 916 52.61 62.80 49.33
C ASN A 916 53.31 63.70 50.37
N GLY A 917 53.83 63.10 51.44
CA GLY A 917 54.35 63.81 52.61
C GLY A 917 55.38 64.92 52.32
N GLY A 918 56.19 64.77 51.29
CA GLY A 918 57.21 65.75 50.88
C GLY A 918 56.77 66.83 49.87
N GLN A 919 55.49 66.89 49.44
CA GLN A 919 55.04 67.90 48.46
C GLN A 919 54.27 69.08 49.08
N PRO A 920 54.34 70.30 48.50
CA PRO A 920 53.72 71.50 49.05
C PRO A 920 52.18 71.48 49.09
N THR A 921 51.61 72.46 49.80
CA THR A 921 50.23 72.44 50.33
C THR A 921 49.07 72.53 49.33
N ASN A 922 49.29 72.70 48.02
CA ASN A 922 48.20 72.81 47.05
C ASN A 922 48.58 72.24 45.68
N SER A 923 47.72 71.38 45.12
CA SER A 923 47.94 70.73 43.81
C SER A 923 46.73 70.91 42.91
N GLN A 924 46.96 71.16 41.60
CA GLN A 924 45.94 71.62 40.67
C GLN A 924 45.80 70.67 39.46
N ILE A 925 44.56 70.36 39.10
CA ILE A 925 44.16 69.63 37.88
C ILE A 925 43.34 70.60 37.02
N LEU A 926 43.70 70.77 35.75
CA LEU A 926 43.07 71.73 34.83
C LEU A 926 42.58 71.03 33.56
N THR A 927 41.41 71.43 33.04
CA THR A 927 40.98 71.04 31.69
C THR A 927 41.98 71.56 30.65
N ALA A 928 42.54 70.67 29.84
CA ALA A 928 43.37 71.04 28.69
C ALA A 928 42.54 71.49 27.47
N GLN A 929 41.25 71.17 27.46
CA GLN A 929 40.31 71.50 26.39
C GLN A 929 40.10 73.01 26.28
N GLN A 930 40.25 73.56 25.06
CA GLN A 930 39.69 74.86 24.72
C GLN A 930 38.16 74.72 24.59
N ILE A 931 37.43 75.18 25.61
CA ILE A 931 35.98 75.28 25.62
C ILE A 931 35.63 76.73 25.30
N PRO A 932 34.97 77.05 24.17
CA PRO A 932 34.67 78.43 23.81
C PRO A 932 33.87 79.15 24.90
N ALA A 933 34.30 80.35 25.26
CA ALA A 933 33.53 81.27 26.08
C ALA A 933 32.58 82.08 25.19
N GLU A 934 31.30 82.12 25.54
CA GLU A 934 30.34 83.06 24.98
C GLU A 934 30.32 84.34 25.84
N PRO A 935 30.72 85.50 25.31
CA PRO A 935 30.65 86.78 26.02
C PRO A 935 29.27 87.05 26.63
N GLY A 936 29.25 87.52 27.88
CA GLY A 936 28.01 87.83 28.60
C GLY A 936 27.23 86.62 29.13
N LYS A 937 27.72 85.39 28.98
CA LYS A 937 27.10 84.18 29.56
C LYS A 937 27.76 83.79 30.89
N SER A 938 26.97 83.37 31.87
CA SER A 938 27.48 82.71 33.07
C SER A 938 27.66 81.22 32.83
N TYR A 939 28.70 80.66 33.43
CA TYR A 939 28.99 79.23 33.43
C TYR A 939 28.88 78.70 34.87
N MET A 940 28.60 77.40 35.00
CA MET A 940 28.54 76.71 36.27
C MET A 940 29.48 75.50 36.21
N GLY A 941 30.56 75.55 36.97
CA GLY A 941 31.47 74.42 37.16
C GLY A 941 31.03 73.62 38.38
N SER A 942 30.93 72.31 38.29
CA SER A 942 30.61 71.42 39.41
C SER A 942 31.33 70.08 39.32
N VAL A 943 31.54 69.43 40.46
CA VAL A 943 32.10 68.08 40.54
C VAL A 943 31.64 67.42 41.84
N TYR A 944 31.46 66.10 41.82
CA TYR A 944 31.34 65.33 43.06
C TYR A 944 32.75 65.02 43.56
N CYS A 945 33.08 65.50 44.77
CA CYS A 945 34.39 65.31 45.38
C CYS A 945 34.32 64.59 46.73
N ASN A 946 35.42 63.91 47.06
CA ASN A 946 35.70 63.38 48.38
C ASN A 946 37.19 63.61 48.69
N SER A 947 37.52 63.99 49.92
CA SER A 947 38.85 64.45 50.33
C SER A 947 39.33 63.73 51.59
N TYR A 948 40.56 63.21 51.55
CA TYR A 948 41.29 62.66 52.69
C TYR A 948 42.42 63.61 53.12
N LEU A 949 42.41 64.05 54.39
CA LEU A 949 43.43 64.91 55.02
C LEU A 949 43.75 66.23 54.29
N GLY A 950 42.79 66.72 53.50
CA GLY A 950 42.79 68.00 52.82
C GLY A 950 41.36 68.43 52.47
N ARG A 951 41.21 69.55 51.77
CA ARG A 951 39.94 69.96 51.15
C ARG A 951 40.03 69.94 49.64
N SER A 952 38.91 69.61 49.02
CA SER A 952 38.67 69.82 47.61
C SER A 952 38.17 71.24 47.35
N ASN A 953 38.66 71.84 46.27
CA ASN A 953 38.27 73.13 45.74
C ASN A 953 38.03 73.00 44.24
N ILE A 954 37.16 73.84 43.68
CA ILE A 954 37.04 74.02 42.23
C ILE A 954 36.99 75.50 41.86
N SER A 955 37.40 75.81 40.64
CA SER A 955 37.31 77.16 40.09
C SER A 955 37.06 77.13 38.59
N VAL A 956 36.39 78.15 38.09
CA VAL A 956 36.18 78.38 36.65
C VAL A 956 36.90 79.65 36.26
N PHE A 957 37.63 79.59 35.15
CA PHE A 957 38.48 80.68 34.66
C PHE A 957 38.05 81.12 33.27
N PHE A 958 38.11 82.42 33.02
CA PHE A 958 38.01 83.01 31.69
C PHE A 958 39.40 83.43 31.20
N VAL A 959 39.69 83.08 29.95
CA VAL A 959 40.99 83.29 29.29
C VAL A 959 40.76 84.05 27.99
N ASP A 960 41.61 85.05 27.71
CA ASP A 960 41.57 85.79 26.44
C ASP A 960 42.10 84.97 25.26
N ALA A 961 42.01 85.51 24.04
CA ALA A 961 42.51 84.83 22.83
C ALA A 961 44.04 84.67 22.78
N ASN A 962 44.78 85.31 23.69
CA ASN A 962 46.25 85.26 23.78
C ASN A 962 46.74 84.29 24.87
N GLY A 963 45.84 83.72 25.69
CA GLY A 963 46.16 82.81 26.78
C GLY A 963 46.26 83.46 28.18
N ASN A 964 45.91 84.73 28.33
CA ASN A 964 45.93 85.43 29.63
C ASN A 964 44.65 85.15 30.43
N LEU A 965 44.75 84.91 31.73
CA LEU A 965 43.58 84.91 32.61
C LEU A 965 43.01 86.32 32.76
N ILE A 966 41.70 86.45 32.55
CA ILE A 966 40.95 87.72 32.62
C ILE A 966 39.74 87.67 33.56
N GLY A 967 39.44 86.51 34.14
CA GLY A 967 38.39 86.33 35.14
C GLY A 967 38.52 84.98 35.85
N SER A 968 38.13 84.93 37.12
CA SER A 968 38.27 83.73 37.96
C SER A 968 37.22 83.70 39.06
N GLU A 969 36.50 82.59 39.19
CA GLU A 969 35.50 82.39 40.24
C GLU A 969 35.73 81.06 40.95
N PHE A 970 35.63 81.05 42.27
CA PHE A 970 36.03 79.94 43.14
C PHE A 970 34.85 79.44 43.98
N ALA A 971 34.71 78.11 44.12
CA ALA A 971 33.76 77.53 45.06
C ALA A 971 34.19 77.79 46.51
N SER A 972 33.22 77.76 47.43
CA SER A 972 33.55 77.56 48.86
C SER A 972 34.15 76.15 49.06
N PRO A 973 35.22 75.98 49.85
CA PRO A 973 35.90 74.69 49.99
C PRO A 973 35.01 73.60 50.61
N ALA A 974 35.09 72.37 50.06
CA ALA A 974 34.30 71.24 50.55
C ALA A 974 34.67 70.83 51.98
N GLY A 975 33.69 70.27 52.70
CA GLY A 975 33.90 69.63 54.00
C GLY A 975 34.69 68.32 53.89
N ARG A 976 35.40 67.93 54.97
CA ARG A 976 36.10 66.64 55.04
C ARG A 976 35.09 65.49 55.18
N ARG A 977 34.86 64.71 54.11
CA ARG A 977 33.92 63.55 54.09
C ARG A 977 34.62 62.18 54.03
N TYR A 978 35.75 62.04 54.73
CA TYR A 978 36.49 60.79 54.75
C TYR A 978 35.73 59.68 55.48
N GLY A 979 35.51 58.54 54.82
CA GLY A 979 34.72 57.40 55.32
C GLY A 979 33.76 56.79 54.30
N ALA A 980 33.54 57.46 53.15
CA ALA A 980 32.68 57.02 52.05
C ALA A 980 32.86 55.55 51.61
N SER A 981 31.75 54.91 51.24
CA SER A 981 31.64 53.47 50.96
C SER A 981 31.90 53.07 49.50
N GLY A 982 32.33 54.01 48.66
CA GLY A 982 32.29 53.82 47.20
C GLY A 982 30.89 53.98 46.63
N SER A 983 30.12 54.95 47.13
CA SER A 983 28.83 55.39 46.58
C SER A 983 28.87 56.89 46.21
N LEU A 984 28.04 57.32 45.26
CA LEU A 984 27.97 58.74 44.87
C LEU A 984 27.33 59.63 45.96
N GLY A 985 26.42 59.08 46.77
CA GLY A 985 25.72 59.82 47.82
C GLY A 985 26.63 60.26 48.98
N ASP A 986 27.78 59.60 49.14
CA ASP A 986 28.79 59.96 50.13
C ASP A 986 29.63 61.20 49.73
N TYR A 987 29.64 61.55 48.43
CA TYR A 987 30.46 62.65 47.88
C TYR A 987 29.74 64.00 48.03
N GLU A 988 30.51 65.07 48.23
CA GLU A 988 29.97 66.44 48.22
C GLU A 988 29.99 66.98 46.79
N ARG A 989 28.85 67.47 46.27
CA ARG A 989 28.84 68.16 44.97
C ARG A 989 29.23 69.62 45.16
N LEU A 990 30.51 69.92 44.99
CA LEU A 990 30.95 71.29 44.83
C LEU A 990 30.38 71.89 43.55
N PHE A 991 30.04 73.17 43.61
CA PHE A 991 29.73 73.98 42.44
C PHE A 991 30.20 75.42 42.64
N VAL A 992 30.50 76.10 41.53
CA VAL A 992 30.70 77.54 41.45
C VAL A 992 29.99 78.06 40.21
N ARG A 993 29.22 79.13 40.42
CA ARG A 993 28.61 79.93 39.35
C ARG A 993 29.55 81.08 39.03
N THR A 994 29.85 81.33 37.75
CA THR A 994 30.61 82.51 37.37
C THR A 994 29.73 83.75 37.28
N ASN A 995 30.34 84.92 37.52
CA ASN A 995 29.87 86.15 36.87
C ASN A 995 29.88 85.99 35.32
N PRO A 996 29.09 86.77 34.57
CA PRO A 996 29.03 86.68 33.11
C PRO A 996 30.42 86.84 32.47
N ALA A 997 30.72 86.03 31.45
CA ALA A 997 32.00 86.03 30.77
C ALA A 997 32.37 87.44 30.24
N PRO A 998 33.57 87.97 30.55
CA PRO A 998 34.04 89.25 30.02
C PRO A 998 33.98 89.32 28.49
N ALA A 999 33.82 90.52 27.93
CA ALA A 999 33.62 90.72 26.50
C ALA A 999 34.78 90.20 25.61
N ASN A 1000 35.98 90.07 26.18
CA ASN A 1000 37.19 89.55 25.55
C ASN A 1000 37.53 88.09 25.94
N ALA A 1001 36.62 87.37 26.61
CA ALA A 1001 36.80 85.95 26.91
C ALA A 1001 36.71 85.11 25.62
N SER A 1002 37.76 84.33 25.37
CA SER A 1002 37.86 83.37 24.27
C SER A 1002 37.55 81.96 24.75
N THR A 1003 38.07 81.59 25.93
CA THR A 1003 38.02 80.21 26.44
C THR A 1003 37.63 80.18 27.91
N VAL A 1004 36.82 79.18 28.28
CA VAL A 1004 36.53 78.80 29.66
C VAL A 1004 37.40 77.60 30.04
N TRP A 1005 38.06 77.64 31.19
CA TRP A 1005 38.71 76.47 31.79
C TRP A 1005 38.05 76.10 33.12
N PHE A 1006 37.97 74.80 33.39
CA PHE A 1006 37.54 74.27 34.68
C PHE A 1006 38.75 73.67 35.40
N GLN A 1007 38.94 74.05 36.66
CA GLN A 1007 40.02 73.55 37.51
C GLN A 1007 39.46 72.88 38.76
N ILE A 1008 40.10 71.79 39.13
CA ILE A 1008 39.86 71.04 40.36
C ILE A 1008 41.18 71.05 41.14
N ALA A 1009 41.14 71.36 42.43
CA ALA A 1009 42.35 71.45 43.27
C ALA A 1009 42.16 70.73 44.60
N THR A 1010 43.24 70.09 45.09
CA THR A 1010 43.28 69.51 46.43
C THR A 1010 44.28 70.29 47.27
N THR A 1011 43.82 70.86 48.38
CA THR A 1011 44.63 71.64 49.33
C THR A 1011 44.86 70.83 50.61
N LYS A 1012 46.11 70.69 51.03
CA LYS A 1012 46.56 69.82 52.14
C LYS A 1012 46.31 70.47 53.50
N GLU A 1013 45.73 69.71 54.43
CA GLU A 1013 45.40 70.21 55.79
C GLU A 1013 45.73 69.19 56.91
N SER A 1014 46.70 68.30 56.71
CA SER A 1014 47.21 67.40 57.77
C SER A 1014 48.21 68.15 58.67
N PRO A 1015 48.09 68.11 60.00
CA PRO A 1015 49.07 68.68 60.93
C PRO A 1015 50.44 67.96 60.99
N GLY A 1016 50.60 66.82 60.30
CA GLY A 1016 51.70 65.88 60.58
C GLY A 1016 52.39 65.28 59.35
N GLY A 1017 52.43 66.00 58.21
CA GLY A 1017 53.20 65.57 57.04
C GLY A 1017 52.69 64.32 56.32
N GLN A 1018 51.49 63.83 56.65
CA GLN A 1018 50.88 62.65 56.01
C GLN A 1018 50.45 62.95 54.57
N ASP A 1019 50.25 61.90 53.77
CA ASP A 1019 49.70 62.01 52.42
C ASP A 1019 48.23 62.45 52.47
N CYS A 1020 47.84 63.41 51.63
CA CYS A 1020 46.43 63.77 51.42
C CYS A 1020 45.99 63.42 50.00
N ALA A 1021 44.71 63.12 49.81
CA ALA A 1021 44.16 62.68 48.54
C ALA A 1021 42.79 63.29 48.25
N GLY A 1022 42.50 63.52 46.96
CA GLY A 1022 41.18 63.90 46.47
C GLY A 1022 40.71 62.95 45.37
N TRP A 1023 39.48 62.44 45.50
CA TRP A 1023 38.80 61.67 44.47
C TRP A 1023 37.70 62.54 43.85
N TYR A 1024 37.68 62.62 42.53
CA TYR A 1024 36.78 63.46 41.77
C TYR A 1024 36.06 62.64 40.71
N VAL A 1025 34.72 62.67 40.74
CA VAL A 1025 33.85 61.98 39.78
C VAL A 1025 32.79 62.94 39.24
N GLN A 1026 32.24 62.60 38.08
CA GLN A 1026 31.16 63.38 37.46
C GLN A 1026 31.42 64.90 37.43
N PRO A 1027 32.56 65.36 36.85
CA PRO A 1027 32.79 66.77 36.61
C PRO A 1027 31.81 67.25 35.54
N MET A 1028 31.37 68.50 35.68
CA MET A 1028 30.46 69.16 34.74
C MET A 1028 30.76 70.64 34.67
N LEU A 1029 30.94 71.13 33.46
CA LEU A 1029 30.90 72.56 33.15
C LEU A 1029 29.70 72.79 32.24
N GLU A 1030 28.79 73.65 32.63
CA GLU A 1030 27.58 73.99 31.86
C GLU A 1030 27.45 75.50 31.66
N GLN A 1031 26.69 75.93 30.66
CA GLN A 1031 26.17 77.30 30.58
C GLN A 1031 24.88 77.38 31.42
N CYS A 1032 24.75 78.43 32.24
CA CYS A 1032 23.61 78.57 33.17
C CYS A 1032 22.84 79.90 32.99
N PRO A 1033 21.52 79.94 33.30
CA PRO A 1033 20.73 81.17 33.28
C PRO A 1033 21.31 82.26 34.19
N SER A 1034 21.00 83.53 33.94
CA SER A 1034 21.55 84.68 34.70
C SER A 1034 21.21 84.70 36.19
N ASP A 1035 20.18 83.97 36.63
CA ASP A 1035 19.64 83.96 37.99
C ASP A 1035 19.64 82.58 38.69
N GLY A 1036 20.15 81.52 38.04
CA GLY A 1036 20.24 80.18 38.63
C GLY A 1036 21.26 80.08 39.77
N SER A 1037 20.83 79.68 40.97
CA SER A 1037 21.67 79.58 42.18
C SER A 1037 22.22 78.18 42.50
N LEU A 1038 21.88 77.17 41.69
CA LEU A 1038 22.28 75.76 41.86
C LEU A 1038 22.63 75.13 40.49
N PRO A 1039 23.53 74.13 40.44
CA PRO A 1039 23.88 73.42 39.20
C PRO A 1039 22.77 72.47 38.75
N SER A 1040 22.68 72.20 37.46
CA SER A 1040 21.72 71.23 36.90
C SER A 1040 22.16 69.77 37.14
N LEU A 1041 21.30 68.80 36.79
CA LEU A 1041 21.62 67.37 36.94
C LEU A 1041 22.79 66.97 36.01
N TRP A 1042 23.67 66.11 36.50
CA TRP A 1042 24.88 65.74 35.77
C TRP A 1042 24.58 64.96 34.47
N SER A 1043 25.29 65.29 33.39
CA SER A 1043 25.28 64.55 32.12
C SER A 1043 26.67 64.13 31.67
N ALA A 1044 26.75 63.10 30.82
CA ALA A 1044 27.97 62.73 30.12
C ALA A 1044 28.43 63.83 29.14
N GLY A 1045 29.69 63.73 28.70
CA GLY A 1045 30.37 64.73 27.88
C GLY A 1045 30.14 64.59 26.38
N GLY A 1046 29.91 65.71 25.69
CA GLY A 1046 29.47 65.78 24.28
C GLY A 1046 30.43 65.28 23.19
N SER A 1047 31.37 64.37 23.48
CA SER A 1047 32.15 63.63 22.46
C SER A 1047 32.63 62.24 22.91
N GLU A 1048 32.06 61.66 23.97
CA GLU A 1048 32.39 60.27 24.39
C GLU A 1048 31.49 59.21 23.71
N ALA A 1049 30.55 59.63 22.86
CA ALA A 1049 29.75 58.74 22.03
C ALA A 1049 30.47 58.40 20.71
N LEU A 1050 31.36 57.40 20.76
CA LEU A 1050 31.91 56.73 19.56
C LEU A 1050 31.27 55.34 19.42
N ALA A 1051 31.01 54.93 18.17
CA ALA A 1051 30.05 53.87 17.86
C ALA A 1051 30.45 52.49 18.42
N GLN A 1052 29.64 51.98 19.35
CA GLN A 1052 29.70 50.61 19.84
C GLN A 1052 28.44 49.87 19.36
N TRP A 1053 28.63 48.85 18.52
CA TRP A 1053 27.53 48.07 17.93
C TRP A 1053 27.10 46.95 18.90
N GLY A 1054 25.85 47.02 19.35
CA GLY A 1054 25.22 45.99 20.18
C GLY A 1054 24.03 45.37 19.46
N VAL A 1055 23.94 44.04 19.49
CA VAL A 1055 22.69 43.32 19.18
C VAL A 1055 21.77 43.43 20.40
N ASP A 1056 20.62 44.05 20.24
CA ASP A 1056 19.67 44.18 21.35
C ASP A 1056 18.90 42.86 21.54
N VAL A 1057 18.92 42.34 22.76
CA VAL A 1057 18.33 41.04 23.12
C VAL A 1057 17.12 41.30 23.98
N ARG A 1058 15.93 41.12 23.40
CA ARG A 1058 14.67 41.39 24.07
C ARG A 1058 14.46 40.45 25.26
N ALA A 1059 13.50 40.76 26.13
CA ALA A 1059 13.21 39.96 27.33
C ALA A 1059 12.85 38.47 27.05
N ASP A 1060 12.45 38.12 25.82
CA ASP A 1060 12.25 36.72 25.36
C ASP A 1060 13.55 35.98 25.00
N LYS A 1061 14.71 36.61 25.25
CA LYS A 1061 16.07 36.16 24.93
C LYS A 1061 16.34 35.98 23.43
N LYS A 1062 15.57 36.65 22.56
CA LYS A 1062 15.82 36.69 21.11
C LYS A 1062 16.38 38.04 20.68
N VAL A 1063 17.25 38.03 19.67
CA VAL A 1063 17.77 39.25 19.03
C VAL A 1063 16.59 39.99 18.38
N GLY A 1064 16.36 41.24 18.78
CA GLY A 1064 15.25 42.07 18.28
C GLY A 1064 15.56 42.75 16.95
N GLY A 1065 16.84 42.93 16.63
CA GLY A 1065 17.35 43.59 15.43
C GLY A 1065 18.76 44.12 15.67
N VAL A 1066 19.28 44.89 14.71
CA VAL A 1066 20.50 45.71 14.87
C VAL A 1066 20.11 47.16 14.62
N THR A 1067 20.13 47.96 15.69
CA THR A 1067 19.72 49.38 15.67
C THR A 1067 20.92 50.30 15.83
N LEU A 1068 20.98 51.38 15.05
CA LEU A 1068 22.02 52.39 15.21
C LEU A 1068 21.65 53.32 16.40
N SER A 1069 22.29 53.11 17.55
CA SER A 1069 21.95 53.77 18.83
C SER A 1069 22.13 55.30 18.87
N ALA A 1070 22.66 55.91 17.80
CA ALA A 1070 22.74 57.35 17.62
C ALA A 1070 21.52 57.98 16.90
N THR A 1071 20.71 57.18 16.19
CA THR A 1071 19.59 57.68 15.35
C THR A 1071 18.29 56.87 15.47
N GLY A 1072 18.34 55.60 15.90
CA GLY A 1072 17.16 54.76 16.12
C GLY A 1072 16.67 53.96 14.91
N GLU A 1073 17.39 53.99 13.78
CA GLU A 1073 17.01 53.25 12.57
C GLU A 1073 17.44 51.77 12.61
N VAL A 1074 16.70 50.93 11.87
CA VAL A 1074 16.93 49.47 11.70
C VAL A 1074 17.35 49.21 10.25
N SER A 1075 18.43 48.44 10.06
CA SER A 1075 18.91 48.01 8.74
C SER A 1075 18.91 46.48 8.60
N ALA A 1076 19.02 45.98 7.37
CA ALA A 1076 18.99 44.56 7.04
C ALA A 1076 20.21 43.79 7.56
N PHE A 1077 20.06 42.46 7.70
CA PHE A 1077 21.09 41.55 8.18
C PHE A 1077 21.47 40.54 7.08
N ASP A 1078 22.29 40.99 6.15
CA ASP A 1078 22.83 40.15 5.07
C ASP A 1078 24.08 39.38 5.53
N VAL A 1079 24.18 38.10 5.16
CA VAL A 1079 25.26 37.20 5.60
C VAL A 1079 25.95 36.57 4.39
N LEU A 1080 27.24 36.91 4.20
CA LEU A 1080 28.11 36.30 3.20
C LEU A 1080 29.04 35.27 3.86
N ALA A 1081 28.84 33.98 3.57
CA ALA A 1081 29.66 32.89 4.13
C ALA A 1081 29.64 31.63 3.25
N ASP A 1082 30.77 30.95 3.12
CA ASP A 1082 30.88 29.63 2.45
C ASP A 1082 30.13 28.51 3.22
N MET A 1083 29.92 28.73 4.52
CA MET A 1083 29.20 27.82 5.40
C MET A 1083 28.42 28.61 6.47
N PHE A 1084 27.10 28.46 6.50
CA PHE A 1084 26.22 29.06 7.51
C PHE A 1084 25.49 27.96 8.29
N ARG A 1085 25.48 28.04 9.62
CA ARG A 1085 24.95 26.99 10.53
C ARG A 1085 24.10 27.61 11.63
N VAL A 1086 22.87 27.09 11.80
CA VAL A 1086 22.02 27.37 12.96
C VAL A 1086 21.78 26.06 13.71
N SER A 1087 22.24 25.99 14.95
CA SER A 1087 22.25 24.78 15.79
C SER A 1087 21.85 25.07 17.24
N SER A 1088 21.20 24.11 17.89
CA SER A 1088 20.94 24.18 19.34
C SER A 1088 22.25 24.26 20.14
N PRO A 1089 22.34 25.07 21.23
CA PRO A 1089 23.51 25.10 22.12
C PRO A 1089 23.84 23.77 22.82
N THR A 1090 22.93 22.79 22.80
CA THR A 1090 23.05 21.51 23.52
C THR A 1090 23.92 20.46 22.83
N GLY A 1091 24.60 20.80 21.74
CA GLY A 1091 25.54 19.91 21.02
C GLY A 1091 24.91 18.67 20.36
N THR A 1092 23.60 18.49 20.50
CA THR A 1092 22.84 17.32 20.06
C THR A 1092 21.49 17.75 19.48
N GLY A 1093 21.26 17.37 18.23
CA GLY A 1093 19.98 17.50 17.54
C GLY A 1093 19.67 18.82 16.84
N ALA A 1094 18.85 18.71 15.80
CA ALA A 1094 18.16 19.78 15.08
C ALA A 1094 19.06 20.96 14.65
N ARG A 1095 19.68 20.84 13.47
CA ARG A 1095 20.36 21.97 12.80
C ARG A 1095 19.88 22.16 11.37
N THR A 1096 19.91 23.41 10.93
CA THR A 1096 19.87 23.74 9.50
C THR A 1096 21.22 24.34 9.11
N GLU A 1097 21.73 23.93 7.95
CA GLU A 1097 23.02 24.42 7.44
C GLU A 1097 23.00 24.63 5.94
N TYR A 1098 23.74 25.64 5.49
CA TYR A 1098 24.07 25.88 4.09
C TYR A 1098 25.58 25.70 3.92
N SER A 1099 25.97 24.82 2.99
CA SER A 1099 27.35 24.61 2.56
C SER A 1099 27.34 23.98 1.17
N ASP A 1100 28.41 24.12 0.39
CA ASP A 1100 28.59 23.41 -0.90
C ASP A 1100 27.39 23.61 -1.86
N GLY A 1101 26.87 24.84 -1.92
CA GLY A 1101 25.69 25.19 -2.74
C GLY A 1101 24.38 24.52 -2.35
N THR A 1102 24.32 23.76 -1.24
CA THR A 1102 23.12 23.03 -0.81
C THR A 1102 22.63 23.43 0.58
N TRP A 1103 21.34 23.73 0.70
CA TRP A 1103 20.65 23.84 1.98
C TRP A 1103 20.33 22.44 2.53
N ARG A 1104 20.61 22.19 3.80
CA ARG A 1104 20.44 20.88 4.47
C ARG A 1104 19.79 21.05 5.85
N VAL A 1105 18.80 20.21 6.15
CA VAL A 1105 18.13 20.17 7.47
C VAL A 1105 18.31 18.80 8.11
N TYR A 1106 18.81 18.78 9.34
CA TYR A 1106 19.06 17.58 10.14
C TYR A 1106 18.09 17.54 11.34
N ASP A 1107 17.64 16.34 11.72
CA ASP A 1107 16.72 16.15 12.85
C ASP A 1107 17.41 16.08 14.23
N ALA A 1108 16.61 15.83 15.26
CA ALA A 1108 17.09 15.62 16.63
C ALA A 1108 18.09 14.45 16.80
N LYS A 1109 18.12 13.50 15.86
CA LYS A 1109 19.04 12.34 15.82
C LYS A 1109 20.22 12.56 14.86
N ASN A 1110 20.43 13.79 14.39
CA ASN A 1110 21.46 14.17 13.41
C ASN A 1110 21.32 13.48 12.03
N VAL A 1111 20.10 13.04 11.68
CA VAL A 1111 19.77 12.46 10.37
C VAL A 1111 19.31 13.55 9.42
N LEU A 1112 19.87 13.58 8.20
CA LEU A 1112 19.44 14.50 7.13
C LEU A 1112 17.98 14.20 6.74
N ARG A 1113 17.10 15.21 6.82
CA ARG A 1113 15.67 15.10 6.49
C ARG A 1113 15.28 15.88 5.24
N PHE A 1114 16.03 16.92 4.89
CA PHE A 1114 15.78 17.73 3.69
C PHE A 1114 17.10 18.22 3.11
N ARG A 1115 17.22 18.17 1.78
CA ARG A 1115 18.37 18.70 1.02
C ARG A 1115 17.85 19.38 -0.24
N TRP A 1116 18.25 20.63 -0.48
CA TRP A 1116 17.77 21.44 -1.60
C TRP A 1116 18.87 22.35 -2.15
N GLY A 1117 19.09 22.29 -3.47
CA GLY A 1117 20.15 22.97 -4.20
C GLY A 1117 20.60 22.16 -5.42
N VAL A 1118 21.32 22.79 -6.35
CA VAL A 1118 21.80 22.14 -7.59
C VAL A 1118 23.13 21.43 -7.29
N VAL A 1119 23.28 20.21 -7.81
CA VAL A 1119 24.48 19.38 -7.69
C VAL A 1119 25.15 19.26 -9.06
N PRO A 1120 26.47 19.50 -9.17
CA PRO A 1120 27.30 19.01 -10.27
C PRO A 1120 27.56 17.50 -10.13
#